data_AF-A0A2V7P1T2-F1
#
_entry.id   AF-A0A2V7P1T2-F1
#
_cell.length_a   1.000
_cell.length_b   1.000
_cell.length_c   1.000
_cell.angle_alpha   90.00
_cell.angle_beta   90.00
_cell.angle_gamma   90.00
#
_symmetry.space_group_name_H-M   'P 1'
#
loop_
_entity.id
_entity.type
_entity.pdbx_description
1 polymer ?
#
loop_
_entity_poly.entity_id
_entity_poly.type
_entity_poly.pdbx_seq_one_letter_code
_entity_poly.pdbx_strand_id
1 'polypeptide(L)'
;MQIACGVIALATLALAACNNENQTGPGGANTLVFVGNVNGANASLAGSLVLTVDETRVAATFKVIAPGSEAGTGTGEDGTATIGDEGVATIGDKGKATGDGGTGTGDAGTGSNEAGTATNESGTATNESGTASGGTSTTLVDASKLWSTNLWAGRPVSITAGTGVGQTSTVSSNTATTLTVSPAWTTTPDATSKYVILQTSTTLQDTTKSWSTNLWAGRPDSITAGTGAGQTRTVSSNTKNTLTVSPAWTTTPDGTSKYVILQTSTTLQDTTKSWHINIWTGRPVTITAGTGVGQTSTVSSNTKNTLTVSPAWTTIPDGTSKYAIRQTSTTLQDITKEWPINLWVGRLVTINAGTGAGQASTVTASDSTRLTVSPAWTTTPDGTSQYVIAQTSTTLQDTTKVWTSNLWAGRLVTITAGTGAGQSRTVSSNTTTTLTISPPAWTTTPDGTSQYVIGQTSTTLQDTTKTGPKAWTANQWAGLVVRITAGTGAGQTRTVSSNTTNTLTVSPAWITTPDGTSKYIITASSTALADNTKAWTANQWAGRPVVINAGTGAGQTRTVVSNTTDTLTVSPAWDPIPDGTSEYVITQTATTLQDITKTWTVDQWAGRPVRIAAGAGAGQTSTVSTNTANTLTVSPAWTTMPDATSEYRITQASTKLQDITKTWTTDQWKTRVVTIKAGTGAGQSKTVSSNTANTLTVSSAWGTKPDGSSQYVIGVGATATIALTGTYNSSSRAVSASGGGYTFDGAYDGSSRLEGTFTGPTSSSGTFLTERATSNPMAFCGPFTSTNAQGNGIFNVTLSGSTLFGAATAAGGTVFALDGTLAAGDNGTGSGDAGVANSSAAGPGQTSTTLQDTTKLGTSAWTLHQWLGRLVRTNAGFGAGQTRTVVDNDANTLTVSPAWTTIPEDASTGYVIMQKSTTLEDLDKKGASAWTTNQWAGRAVSINAGAGAGQTRTVASNTANTLTVSPAWNLIPDGTSQYVIAIGITVPSLATGQANSTVSRLAGAFTFGTNTGIWDGARCDQ
;
A
#
# COMPACT_ATOMS: atom_id res chain seq x y z
N MET A 1 -63.03 -21.34 11.74
CA MET A 1 -62.05 -21.56 12.82
C MET A 1 -60.65 -21.57 12.20
N GLN A 2 -59.68 -21.08 12.95
CA GLN A 2 -58.39 -20.47 12.59
C GLN A 2 -57.24 -21.39 12.11
N ILE A 3 -56.40 -20.82 11.22
CA ILE A 3 -54.91 -20.63 11.27
C ILE A 3 -53.90 -21.81 11.10
N ALA A 4 -52.93 -21.51 10.20
CA ALA A 4 -51.49 -21.86 10.14
C ALA A 4 -51.05 -23.28 9.70
N CYS A 5 -49.90 -23.49 9.02
CA CYS A 5 -48.92 -22.66 8.30
C CYS A 5 -47.86 -23.61 7.64
N GLY A 6 -47.36 -23.26 6.45
CA GLY A 6 -45.97 -23.43 5.96
C GLY A 6 -45.36 -24.84 5.67
N VAL A 7 -44.39 -25.07 4.75
CA VAL A 7 -43.68 -24.31 3.69
C VAL A 7 -42.97 -25.34 2.74
N ILE A 8 -43.27 -25.20 1.44
CA ILE A 8 -42.47 -25.21 0.17
C ILE A 8 -41.15 -26.02 0.03
N ALA A 9 -41.09 -26.77 -1.09
CA ALA A 9 -39.95 -27.53 -1.61
C ALA A 9 -39.54 -27.13 -3.06
N LEU A 10 -38.23 -27.23 -3.29
CA LEU A 10 -37.42 -27.62 -4.48
C LEU A 10 -37.83 -27.38 -5.97
N ALA A 11 -36.80 -26.96 -6.72
CA ALA A 11 -36.33 -27.40 -8.05
C ALA A 11 -36.93 -26.85 -9.37
N THR A 12 -36.05 -26.13 -10.09
CA THR A 12 -35.79 -26.02 -11.55
C THR A 12 -36.93 -26.05 -12.59
N LEU A 13 -37.03 -24.90 -13.28
CA LEU A 13 -37.51 -24.58 -14.65
C LEU A 13 -38.79 -25.24 -15.18
N ALA A 14 -39.86 -24.44 -15.22
CA ALA A 14 -40.91 -24.51 -16.23
C ALA A 14 -41.53 -23.14 -16.49
N LEU A 15 -41.37 -22.63 -17.72
CA LEU A 15 -42.48 -22.02 -18.45
C LEU A 15 -43.55 -23.10 -18.60
N ALA A 16 -44.81 -22.85 -18.24
CA ALA A 16 -45.98 -23.44 -18.91
C ALA A 16 -47.29 -22.87 -18.35
N ALA A 17 -48.11 -22.31 -19.23
CA ALA A 17 -49.51 -22.68 -19.28
C ALA A 17 -49.68 -23.70 -20.41
N CYS A 18 -50.14 -24.90 -20.04
CA CYS A 18 -50.92 -25.89 -20.79
C CYS A 18 -50.27 -26.70 -21.94
N ASN A 19 -49.80 -27.89 -21.53
CA ASN A 19 -50.30 -29.25 -21.87
C ASN A 19 -50.10 -29.87 -23.28
N ASN A 20 -49.30 -30.94 -23.22
CA ASN A 20 -49.46 -32.32 -23.72
C ASN A 20 -49.61 -32.65 -25.23
N GLU A 21 -48.62 -33.47 -25.62
CA GLU A 21 -48.66 -34.62 -26.53
C GLU A 21 -48.39 -34.39 -28.02
N ASN A 22 -47.10 -34.55 -28.36
CA ASN A 22 -46.58 -35.34 -29.47
C ASN A 22 -47.26 -35.16 -30.84
N GLN A 23 -46.76 -34.24 -31.68
CA GLN A 23 -46.47 -34.52 -33.09
C GLN A 23 -45.20 -33.77 -33.53
N THR A 24 -44.42 -34.46 -34.34
CA THR A 24 -43.00 -34.29 -34.64
C THR A 24 -42.70 -33.21 -35.70
N GLY A 25 -41.94 -32.17 -35.32
CA GLY A 25 -40.99 -31.35 -36.11
C GLY A 25 -41.46 -30.57 -37.37
N PRO A 26 -40.66 -29.61 -37.89
CA PRO A 26 -39.70 -28.70 -37.26
C PRO A 26 -40.19 -27.24 -37.29
N GLY A 27 -39.96 -26.48 -36.22
CA GLY A 27 -40.18 -25.04 -36.20
C GLY A 27 -39.17 -24.33 -35.30
N GLY A 28 -38.78 -23.11 -35.71
CA GLY A 28 -38.36 -22.05 -34.79
C GLY A 28 -37.07 -21.31 -35.17
N ALA A 29 -37.18 -20.15 -35.85
CA ALA A 29 -36.15 -19.08 -35.83
C ALA A 29 -36.61 -17.77 -36.51
N ASN A 30 -37.56 -17.00 -35.95
CA ASN A 30 -37.97 -15.69 -36.53
C ASN A 30 -37.78 -14.50 -35.56
N THR A 31 -36.70 -14.49 -34.78
CA THR A 31 -36.32 -13.33 -33.94
C THR A 31 -35.00 -12.73 -34.44
N LEU A 32 -35.01 -11.43 -34.75
CA LEU A 32 -33.87 -10.65 -35.24
C LEU A 32 -33.41 -9.68 -34.15
N VAL A 33 -32.12 -9.70 -33.78
CA VAL A 33 -31.54 -8.74 -32.84
C VAL A 33 -30.62 -7.79 -33.60
N PHE A 34 -30.74 -6.49 -33.33
CA PHE A 34 -29.95 -5.41 -33.93
C PHE A 34 -29.23 -4.62 -32.83
N VAL A 35 -27.98 -4.25 -33.07
CA VAL A 35 -27.18 -3.43 -32.16
C VAL A 35 -26.59 -2.25 -32.94
N GLY A 36 -26.63 -1.05 -32.37
CA GLY A 36 -25.99 0.12 -32.97
C GLY A 36 -26.08 1.38 -32.11
N ASN A 37 -25.80 2.54 -32.71
CA ASN A 37 -25.67 3.81 -31.98
C ASN A 37 -26.66 4.88 -32.50
N VAL A 38 -26.99 5.81 -31.61
CA VAL A 38 -27.93 6.93 -31.83
C VAL A 38 -27.17 8.25 -31.80
N ASN A 39 -27.44 9.17 -32.72
CA ASN A 39 -26.74 10.45 -32.82
C ASN A 39 -27.68 11.64 -33.07
N GLY A 40 -27.76 12.56 -32.10
CA GLY A 40 -28.58 13.78 -32.21
C GLY A 40 -27.98 14.88 -33.11
N ALA A 41 -28.85 15.71 -33.71
CA ALA A 41 -28.54 16.80 -34.63
C ALA A 41 -27.58 17.86 -34.07
N ASN A 42 -27.42 17.94 -32.74
CA ASN A 42 -26.55 18.90 -32.04
C ASN A 42 -25.37 18.23 -31.30
N ALA A 43 -25.00 16.99 -31.66
CA ALA A 43 -23.94 16.18 -31.00
C ALA A 43 -24.11 15.96 -29.48
N SER A 44 -25.27 16.35 -28.93
CA SER A 44 -25.51 16.39 -27.49
C SER A 44 -25.96 15.02 -26.96
N LEU A 45 -26.70 14.24 -27.74
CA LEU A 45 -27.18 12.92 -27.34
C LEU A 45 -26.50 11.84 -28.19
N ALA A 46 -25.57 11.10 -27.57
CA ALA A 46 -25.02 9.86 -28.08
C ALA A 46 -25.49 8.69 -27.21
N GLY A 47 -25.64 7.49 -27.76
CA GLY A 47 -26.08 6.35 -26.98
C GLY A 47 -26.00 5.03 -27.73
N SER A 48 -26.10 3.92 -27.00
CA SER A 48 -26.20 2.58 -27.59
C SER A 48 -27.65 2.12 -27.62
N LEU A 49 -28.07 1.50 -28.72
CA LEU A 49 -29.40 0.98 -28.99
C LEU A 49 -29.31 -0.52 -29.29
N VAL A 50 -30.11 -1.31 -28.58
CA VAL A 50 -30.32 -2.73 -28.87
C VAL A 50 -31.81 -2.93 -29.17
N LEU A 51 -32.14 -3.43 -30.36
CA LEU A 51 -33.50 -3.67 -30.85
C LEU A 51 -33.70 -5.15 -31.14
N THR A 52 -34.75 -5.75 -30.60
CA THR A 52 -35.20 -7.11 -30.91
C THR A 52 -36.51 -7.02 -31.68
N VAL A 53 -36.56 -7.64 -32.85
CA VAL A 53 -37.71 -7.67 -33.75
C VAL A 53 -38.20 -9.11 -33.89
N ASP A 54 -39.49 -9.33 -33.67
CA ASP A 54 -40.22 -10.54 -34.08
C ASP A 54 -41.19 -10.21 -35.23
N GLU A 55 -41.89 -11.22 -35.76
CA GLU A 55 -42.79 -11.09 -36.92
C GLU A 55 -43.79 -9.92 -36.86
N THR A 56 -44.10 -9.40 -35.66
CA THR A 56 -45.04 -8.27 -35.49
C THR A 56 -44.63 -7.20 -34.46
N ARG A 57 -43.61 -7.45 -33.62
CA ARG A 57 -43.28 -6.63 -32.43
C ARG A 57 -41.80 -6.24 -32.37
N VAL A 58 -41.56 -5.10 -31.74
CA VAL A 58 -40.23 -4.55 -31.46
C VAL A 58 -40.08 -4.32 -29.94
N ALA A 59 -38.97 -4.79 -29.37
CA ALA A 59 -38.58 -4.51 -27.99
C ALA A 59 -37.12 -4.04 -27.96
N ALA A 60 -36.82 -2.95 -27.24
CA ALA A 60 -35.50 -2.36 -27.26
C ALA A 60 -35.03 -1.81 -25.92
N THR A 61 -33.71 -1.62 -25.81
CA THR A 61 -33.10 -0.80 -24.75
C THR A 61 -32.23 0.27 -25.37
N PHE A 62 -32.39 1.51 -24.89
CA PHE A 62 -31.60 2.67 -25.27
C PHE A 62 -30.83 3.18 -24.06
N LYS A 63 -29.50 3.30 -24.19
CA LYS A 63 -28.63 3.80 -23.13
C LYS A 63 -28.10 5.17 -23.51
N VAL A 64 -28.34 6.15 -22.65
CA VAL A 64 -27.97 7.56 -22.88
C VAL A 64 -26.53 7.81 -22.41
N ILE A 65 -25.70 8.39 -23.28
CA ILE A 65 -24.43 9.04 -22.95
C ILE A 65 -24.72 10.54 -22.92
N ALA A 66 -24.57 11.18 -21.76
CA ALA A 66 -25.00 12.57 -21.57
C ALA A 66 -24.19 13.57 -22.41
N PRO A 67 -24.82 14.65 -22.91
CA PRO A 67 -24.11 15.77 -23.52
C PRO A 67 -23.15 16.47 -22.58
N GLY A 68 -22.01 16.93 -23.13
CA GLY A 68 -21.33 18.09 -22.57
C GLY A 68 -22.20 19.33 -22.75
N SER A 69 -22.53 20.02 -21.65
CA SER A 69 -23.39 21.21 -21.67
C SER A 69 -22.58 22.50 -21.76
N GLU A 70 -22.83 23.33 -22.78
CA GLU A 70 -22.78 24.81 -22.79
C GLU A 70 -23.73 25.30 -23.92
N ALA A 71 -24.48 26.40 -23.88
CA ALA A 71 -24.78 27.45 -22.88
C ALA A 71 -26.10 28.20 -23.27
N GLY A 72 -26.82 28.75 -22.25
CA GLY A 72 -27.85 29.83 -22.34
C GLY A 72 -29.22 29.46 -22.93
N THR A 73 -30.38 29.93 -22.47
CA THR A 73 -30.76 31.16 -21.76
C THR A 73 -31.99 30.92 -20.88
N GLY A 74 -32.07 31.57 -19.71
CA GLY A 74 -33.17 31.40 -18.76
C GLY A 74 -34.51 32.03 -19.17
N THR A 75 -35.55 31.68 -18.43
CA THR A 75 -36.58 32.55 -17.83
C THR A 75 -37.66 31.67 -17.19
N GLY A 76 -38.20 32.07 -16.04
CA GLY A 76 -39.63 31.89 -15.76
C GLY A 76 -39.98 31.00 -14.56
N GLU A 77 -40.56 31.65 -13.56
CA GLU A 77 -41.20 31.14 -12.35
C GLU A 77 -42.47 30.32 -12.65
N ASP A 78 -42.86 29.42 -11.73
CA ASP A 78 -44.13 29.46 -10.96
C ASP A 78 -44.76 28.09 -10.63
N GLY A 79 -45.17 27.97 -9.34
CA GLY A 79 -46.35 27.25 -8.86
C GLY A 79 -46.33 25.70 -8.83
N THR A 80 -46.96 24.99 -7.90
CA THR A 80 -47.87 25.29 -6.78
C THR A 80 -48.05 24.02 -5.94
N ALA A 81 -48.42 24.21 -4.67
CA ALA A 81 -48.62 23.20 -3.63
C ALA A 81 -49.86 22.30 -3.81
N THR A 82 -49.95 21.24 -3.00
CA THR A 82 -51.24 20.68 -2.55
C THR A 82 -51.11 20.17 -1.12
N ILE A 83 -51.93 20.75 -0.23
CA ILE A 83 -52.21 20.30 1.14
C ILE A 83 -53.59 19.62 1.12
N GLY A 84 -53.71 18.55 1.89
CA GLY A 84 -54.96 17.94 2.38
C GLY A 84 -54.58 16.70 3.19
N ASP A 85 -55.16 16.36 4.34
CA ASP A 85 -56.22 16.98 5.12
C ASP A 85 -56.16 16.37 6.55
N GLU A 86 -56.57 17.19 7.53
CA GLU A 86 -57.22 16.89 8.82
C GLU A 86 -56.62 15.96 9.91
N GLY A 87 -56.48 16.54 11.11
CA GLY A 87 -56.31 15.80 12.38
C GLY A 87 -55.96 16.69 13.58
N VAL A 88 -56.99 17.22 14.27
CA VAL A 88 -56.95 18.18 15.38
C VAL A 88 -56.27 17.67 16.67
N ALA A 89 -55.63 18.60 17.38
CA ALA A 89 -54.84 18.46 18.62
C ALA A 89 -55.61 18.11 19.91
N THR A 90 -54.92 17.55 20.93
CA THR A 90 -54.93 18.11 22.31
C THR A 90 -53.79 17.58 23.21
N ILE A 91 -53.23 18.50 24.00
CA ILE A 91 -52.19 18.33 25.05
C ILE A 91 -52.87 18.23 26.42
N GLY A 92 -52.34 17.44 27.37
CA GLY A 92 -52.80 17.49 28.77
C GLY A 92 -52.16 16.49 29.76
N ASP A 93 -50.93 16.77 30.18
CA ASP A 93 -50.36 16.75 31.55
C ASP A 93 -50.66 15.69 32.66
N LYS A 94 -49.56 15.43 33.40
CA LYS A 94 -49.37 14.99 34.81
C LYS A 94 -49.23 13.49 35.15
N GLY A 95 -48.02 13.14 35.58
CA GLY A 95 -47.75 11.97 36.43
C GLY A 95 -46.31 11.92 36.96
N LYS A 96 -46.11 12.32 38.22
CA LYS A 96 -44.88 12.20 39.02
C LYS A 96 -44.97 10.92 39.87
N ALA A 97 -43.97 10.03 39.80
CA ALA A 97 -43.61 9.01 40.81
C ALA A 97 -42.24 8.41 40.43
N THR A 98 -41.15 8.66 41.16
CA THR A 98 -40.61 7.86 42.29
C THR A 98 -40.43 6.38 41.96
N GLY A 99 -39.18 5.91 42.01
CA GLY A 99 -38.80 4.53 41.67
C GLY A 99 -39.21 3.48 42.70
N ASP A 100 -39.37 2.24 42.22
CA ASP A 100 -38.62 1.06 42.67
C ASP A 100 -38.82 -0.06 41.61
N GLY A 101 -37.96 -1.06 41.64
CA GLY A 101 -37.79 -2.10 40.61
C GLY A 101 -39.02 -2.97 40.34
N GLY A 102 -39.12 -3.39 39.07
CA GLY A 102 -40.06 -4.39 38.59
C GLY A 102 -39.57 -4.93 37.25
N THR A 103 -39.27 -6.23 37.25
CA THR A 103 -38.75 -7.04 36.15
C THR A 103 -39.66 -7.02 34.92
N GLY A 104 -39.20 -6.39 33.84
CA GLY A 104 -39.73 -6.59 32.50
C GLY A 104 -38.78 -7.48 31.71
N THR A 105 -39.25 -8.67 31.33
CA THR A 105 -38.58 -9.56 30.37
C THR A 105 -38.27 -8.78 29.10
N GLY A 106 -36.98 -8.53 28.88
CA GLY A 106 -36.47 -7.85 27.70
C GLY A 106 -36.79 -8.65 26.45
N ASP A 107 -37.89 -8.26 25.80
CA ASP A 107 -38.10 -8.52 24.39
C ASP A 107 -36.89 -7.99 23.63
N ALA A 108 -36.37 -8.79 22.70
CA ALA A 108 -35.18 -8.49 21.94
C ALA A 108 -35.44 -7.29 21.02
N GLY A 109 -35.25 -6.08 21.56
CA GLY A 109 -35.35 -4.83 20.81
C GLY A 109 -34.32 -4.84 19.68
N THR A 110 -34.82 -4.97 18.46
CA THR A 110 -34.06 -4.76 17.22
C THR A 110 -33.52 -3.33 17.24
N GLY A 111 -32.21 -3.19 17.49
CA GLY A 111 -31.54 -1.90 17.55
C GLY A 111 -31.45 -1.23 16.18
N SER A 112 -32.52 -0.57 15.74
CA SER A 112 -32.48 0.30 14.56
C SER A 112 -31.83 1.63 14.92
N ASN A 113 -30.99 2.17 14.02
CA ASN A 113 -30.46 3.53 14.12
C ASN A 113 -31.60 4.55 14.22
N GLU A 114 -31.40 5.63 14.98
CA GLU A 114 -32.38 6.71 15.07
C GLU A 114 -32.10 7.71 13.93
N ALA A 115 -33.13 8.07 13.17
CA ALA A 115 -33.01 9.04 12.08
C ALA A 115 -34.01 10.19 12.27
N GLY A 116 -33.62 11.39 11.87
CA GLY A 116 -34.48 12.58 11.95
C GLY A 116 -34.12 13.64 10.92
N THR A 117 -34.87 14.74 10.95
CA THR A 117 -34.59 15.92 10.14
C THR A 117 -34.48 17.09 11.10
N ALA A 118 -33.36 17.81 11.05
CA ALA A 118 -33.19 18.99 11.88
C ALA A 118 -34.31 19.98 11.55
N THR A 119 -34.86 20.62 12.58
CA THR A 119 -35.98 21.56 12.48
C THR A 119 -35.55 22.98 12.82
N ASN A 120 -34.23 23.24 12.89
CA ASN A 120 -33.77 24.61 13.07
C ASN A 120 -34.28 25.44 11.89
N GLU A 121 -35.36 26.21 12.13
CA GLU A 121 -35.66 27.39 11.36
C GLU A 121 -34.37 28.18 11.28
N SER A 122 -34.08 28.66 10.08
CA SER A 122 -32.96 29.55 9.81
C SER A 122 -32.94 30.70 10.82
N GLY A 123 -32.30 30.50 11.97
CA GLY A 123 -31.49 31.54 12.57
C GLY A 123 -30.42 31.78 11.53
N THR A 124 -30.70 32.71 10.62
CA THR A 124 -29.74 33.24 9.66
C THR A 124 -28.58 33.77 10.49
N ALA A 125 -27.65 32.88 10.82
CA ALA A 125 -26.30 33.20 11.21
C ALA A 125 -25.66 33.83 9.97
N THR A 126 -26.04 35.07 9.65
CA THR A 126 -25.35 35.86 8.63
C THR A 126 -23.92 35.96 9.13
N ASN A 127 -23.00 35.29 8.44
CA ASN A 127 -21.59 35.37 8.78
C ASN A 127 -21.20 36.84 8.94
N GLU A 128 -20.54 37.17 10.04
CA GLU A 128 -20.15 38.56 10.31
C GLU A 128 -19.03 38.94 9.35
N SER A 129 -19.14 40.04 8.62
CA SER A 129 -18.13 40.45 7.64
C SER A 129 -17.79 41.93 7.74
N GLY A 130 -16.59 42.30 7.30
CA GLY A 130 -16.10 43.68 7.40
C GLY A 130 -14.92 43.94 6.48
N THR A 131 -14.41 45.17 6.56
CA THR A 131 -13.16 45.57 5.89
C THR A 131 -12.21 46.02 6.97
N ALA A 132 -11.08 45.34 7.10
CA ALA A 132 -10.07 45.68 8.08
C ALA A 132 -9.61 47.14 7.84
N SER A 133 -9.36 47.86 8.93
CA SER A 133 -8.68 49.15 8.95
C SER A 133 -7.15 48.97 9.06
N GLY A 134 -6.68 47.75 9.34
CA GLY A 134 -5.28 47.37 9.48
C GLY A 134 -5.12 46.14 10.38
N GLY A 135 -3.89 45.80 10.76
CA GLY A 135 -3.62 44.66 11.63
C GLY A 135 -2.14 44.47 11.92
N THR A 136 -1.84 43.44 12.69
CA THR A 136 -0.47 42.92 12.91
C THR A 136 -0.42 41.46 12.46
N SER A 137 0.70 40.76 12.63
CA SER A 137 0.75 39.32 12.37
C SER A 137 -0.21 38.51 13.25
N THR A 138 -0.69 39.03 14.38
CA THR A 138 -1.62 38.31 15.27
C THR A 138 -2.97 39.01 15.46
N THR A 139 -3.21 40.13 14.77
CA THR A 139 -4.46 40.89 14.92
C THR A 139 -5.05 41.34 13.59
N LEU A 140 -6.38 41.45 13.55
CA LEU A 140 -7.15 42.16 12.53
C LEU A 140 -7.96 43.25 13.23
N VAL A 141 -7.77 44.50 12.81
CA VAL A 141 -8.48 45.66 13.35
C VAL A 141 -9.51 46.11 12.32
N ASP A 142 -10.77 46.23 12.72
CA ASP A 142 -11.82 46.91 11.97
C ASP A 142 -12.44 47.98 12.88
N ALA A 143 -12.04 49.24 12.65
CA ALA A 143 -12.49 50.36 13.47
C ALA A 143 -13.98 50.71 13.28
N SER A 144 -14.63 50.16 12.25
CA SER A 144 -16.06 50.38 11.98
C SER A 144 -16.97 49.46 12.82
N LYS A 145 -16.39 48.48 13.51
CA LYS A 145 -17.14 47.47 14.27
C LYS A 145 -17.32 47.83 15.74
N LEU A 146 -18.38 47.28 16.33
CA LEU A 146 -18.74 47.44 17.74
C LEU A 146 -19.11 46.08 18.34
N TRP A 147 -18.19 45.12 18.27
CA TRP A 147 -18.43 43.78 18.81
C TRP A 147 -18.49 43.77 20.33
N SER A 148 -19.27 42.86 20.91
CA SER A 148 -19.11 42.55 22.33
C SER A 148 -17.79 41.82 22.55
N THR A 149 -17.11 42.13 23.66
CA THR A 149 -15.83 41.49 24.03
C THR A 149 -15.97 39.97 24.01
N ASN A 150 -15.06 39.30 23.31
CA ASN A 150 -14.98 37.85 23.13
C ASN A 150 -16.18 37.16 22.49
N LEU A 151 -17.12 37.89 21.89
CA LEU A 151 -18.23 37.32 21.13
C LEU A 151 -17.78 36.31 20.06
N TRP A 152 -16.63 36.56 19.44
CA TRP A 152 -16.08 35.78 18.34
C TRP A 152 -14.94 34.85 18.75
N ALA A 153 -14.60 34.76 20.04
CA ALA A 153 -13.55 33.85 20.51
C ALA A 153 -13.88 32.38 20.13
N GLY A 154 -12.89 31.67 19.59
CA GLY A 154 -13.00 30.32 19.04
C GLY A 154 -13.59 30.22 17.63
N ARG A 155 -14.02 31.34 17.01
CA ARG A 155 -14.61 31.34 15.66
C ARG A 155 -13.54 31.45 14.57
N PRO A 156 -13.72 30.79 13.41
CA PRO A 156 -12.85 31.00 12.26
C PRO A 156 -13.10 32.38 11.63
N VAL A 157 -12.03 33.10 11.31
CA VAL A 157 -12.04 34.33 10.50
C VAL A 157 -11.22 34.09 9.23
N SER A 158 -11.79 34.46 8.07
CA SER A 158 -11.14 34.30 6.77
C SER A 158 -11.07 35.63 6.02
N ILE A 159 -9.95 35.92 5.36
CA ILE A 159 -9.80 37.09 4.49
C ILE A 159 -10.34 36.74 3.09
N THR A 160 -11.37 37.45 2.65
CA THR A 160 -12.13 37.18 1.41
C THR A 160 -11.72 38.06 0.24
N ALA A 161 -11.06 39.20 0.49
CA ALA A 161 -10.46 40.07 -0.55
C ALA A 161 -9.34 40.93 0.04
N GLY A 162 -8.54 41.59 -0.80
CA GLY A 162 -7.44 42.48 -0.38
C GLY A 162 -6.18 41.74 0.09
N THR A 163 -5.30 42.44 0.81
CA THR A 163 -4.04 41.87 1.30
C THR A 163 -4.30 40.69 2.25
N GLY A 164 -3.63 39.55 2.01
CA GLY A 164 -3.84 38.32 2.80
C GLY A 164 -5.06 37.49 2.38
N VAL A 165 -5.72 37.79 1.24
CA VAL A 165 -6.86 37.01 0.73
C VAL A 165 -6.57 35.50 0.65
N GLY A 166 -7.51 34.70 1.13
CA GLY A 166 -7.41 33.24 1.20
C GLY A 166 -6.77 32.71 2.48
N GLN A 167 -6.32 33.57 3.40
CA GLN A 167 -5.88 33.16 4.74
C GLN A 167 -7.09 32.98 5.67
N THR A 168 -7.05 31.93 6.49
CA THR A 168 -8.02 31.66 7.54
C THR A 168 -7.26 31.46 8.85
N SER A 169 -7.77 32.02 9.94
CA SER A 169 -7.27 31.78 11.29
C SER A 169 -8.41 31.67 12.29
N THR A 170 -8.12 31.26 13.54
CA THR A 170 -9.11 31.20 14.62
C THR A 170 -8.98 32.42 15.50
N VAL A 171 -10.08 33.11 15.79
CA VAL A 171 -10.10 34.22 16.75
C VAL A 171 -9.83 33.67 18.15
N SER A 172 -8.68 33.98 18.74
CA SER A 172 -8.38 33.62 20.14
C SER A 172 -9.15 34.49 21.13
N SER A 173 -9.39 35.75 20.78
CA SER A 173 -10.15 36.74 21.56
C SER A 173 -10.54 37.93 20.67
N ASN A 174 -11.54 38.72 21.09
CA ASN A 174 -11.84 39.98 20.42
C ASN A 174 -12.23 41.09 21.40
N THR A 175 -11.86 42.33 21.05
CA THR A 175 -12.44 43.55 21.62
C THR A 175 -13.58 44.04 20.72
N ALA A 176 -14.05 45.28 20.92
CA ALA A 176 -15.06 45.90 20.07
C ALA A 176 -14.63 46.05 18.61
N THR A 177 -13.35 46.28 18.36
CA THR A 177 -12.81 46.62 17.02
C THR A 177 -11.63 45.76 16.59
N THR A 178 -11.17 44.82 17.42
CA THR A 178 -9.96 44.02 17.13
C THR A 178 -10.20 42.54 17.38
N LEU A 179 -9.89 41.71 16.39
CA LEU A 179 -9.76 40.27 16.54
C LEU A 179 -8.29 39.94 16.80
N THR A 180 -8.01 39.17 17.85
CA THR A 180 -6.71 38.50 18.04
C THR A 180 -6.85 37.08 17.54
N VAL A 181 -5.88 36.57 16.77
CA VAL A 181 -5.98 35.27 16.11
C VAL A 181 -4.83 34.32 16.43
N SER A 182 -5.09 33.01 16.31
CA SER A 182 -4.11 31.94 16.37
C SER A 182 -4.50 30.81 15.42
N PRO A 183 -3.60 30.33 14.53
CA PRO A 183 -2.21 30.77 14.34
C PRO A 183 -2.09 32.20 13.75
N ALA A 184 -0.90 32.81 13.86
CA ALA A 184 -0.62 34.14 13.32
C ALA A 184 -0.84 34.19 11.78
N TRP A 185 -1.29 35.34 11.27
CA TRP A 185 -1.38 35.63 9.83
C TRP A 185 0.00 35.51 9.18
N THR A 186 0.09 34.78 8.07
CA THR A 186 1.33 34.71 7.28
C THR A 186 1.52 35.95 6.40
N THR A 187 0.44 36.66 6.08
CA THR A 187 0.47 37.99 5.46
C THR A 187 -0.45 38.88 6.26
N THR A 188 0.11 39.89 6.93
CA THR A 188 -0.64 40.81 7.78
C THR A 188 -1.75 41.52 6.97
N PRO A 189 -3.04 41.41 7.37
CA PRO A 189 -4.13 42.15 6.73
C PRO A 189 -3.93 43.66 6.84
N ASP A 190 -4.25 44.39 5.77
CA ASP A 190 -4.18 45.86 5.71
C ASP A 190 -5.57 46.48 5.49
N ALA A 191 -5.61 47.79 5.25
CA ALA A 191 -6.86 48.54 5.06
C ALA A 191 -7.68 48.14 3.81
N THR A 192 -7.13 47.29 2.93
CA THR A 192 -7.82 46.75 1.75
C THR A 192 -8.44 45.37 2.00
N SER A 193 -8.10 44.72 3.13
CA SER A 193 -8.49 43.35 3.44
C SER A 193 -9.95 43.25 3.86
N LYS A 194 -10.77 42.53 3.09
CA LYS A 194 -12.14 42.16 3.50
C LYS A 194 -12.13 40.81 4.20
N TYR A 195 -12.98 40.62 5.21
CA TYR A 195 -13.00 39.40 6.00
C TYR A 195 -14.41 38.92 6.31
N VAL A 196 -14.52 37.63 6.69
CA VAL A 196 -15.74 36.99 7.19
C VAL A 196 -15.42 36.12 8.41
N ILE A 197 -16.24 36.21 9.46
CA ILE A 197 -16.21 35.38 10.67
C ILE A 197 -17.35 34.37 10.58
N LEU A 198 -17.01 33.09 10.60
CA LEU A 198 -17.98 32.00 10.50
C LEU A 198 -18.59 31.69 11.87
N GLN A 199 -19.91 31.60 11.93
CA GLN A 199 -20.61 31.06 13.09
C GLN A 199 -20.71 29.53 12.99
N THR A 200 -20.33 28.82 14.06
CA THR A 200 -20.49 27.37 14.19
C THR A 200 -21.53 27.03 15.27
N SER A 201 -22.34 25.99 15.09
CA SER A 201 -23.29 25.53 16.12
C SER A 201 -22.77 24.28 16.81
N THR A 202 -23.10 24.11 18.10
CA THR A 202 -22.92 22.84 18.84
C THR A 202 -24.23 22.10 19.03
N THR A 203 -25.34 22.64 18.52
CA THR A 203 -26.68 22.07 18.71
C THR A 203 -27.35 21.74 17.39
N LEU A 204 -28.10 20.65 17.40
CA LEU A 204 -29.04 20.25 16.36
C LEU A 204 -30.38 20.02 17.04
N GLN A 205 -31.42 20.77 16.67
CA GLN A 205 -32.76 20.58 17.18
C GLN A 205 -33.61 19.82 16.15
N ASP A 206 -34.40 18.86 16.61
CA ASP A 206 -35.45 18.20 15.84
C ASP A 206 -36.73 18.20 16.70
N THR A 207 -37.60 19.19 16.48
CA THR A 207 -38.86 19.36 17.22
C THR A 207 -39.88 18.26 16.94
N THR A 208 -39.67 17.42 15.92
CA THR A 208 -40.51 16.24 15.68
C THR A 208 -40.20 15.11 16.67
N LYS A 209 -39.10 15.22 17.42
CA LYS A 209 -38.64 14.19 18.35
C LYS A 209 -38.98 14.49 19.80
N SER A 210 -39.08 13.40 20.57
CA SER A 210 -39.32 13.42 22.00
C SER A 210 -38.48 12.36 22.71
N TRP A 211 -37.16 12.56 22.74
CA TRP A 211 -36.22 11.67 23.41
C TRP A 211 -36.25 11.80 24.94
N SER A 212 -35.82 10.76 25.63
CA SER A 212 -35.43 10.88 27.04
C SER A 212 -34.11 11.65 27.14
N THR A 213 -33.97 12.47 28.17
CA THR A 213 -32.74 13.23 28.44
C THR A 213 -31.53 12.30 28.46
N ASN A 214 -30.49 12.68 27.69
CA ASN A 214 -29.21 11.97 27.56
C ASN A 214 -29.27 10.53 27.03
N LEU A 215 -30.39 10.09 26.45
CA LEU A 215 -30.49 8.79 25.78
C LEU A 215 -29.39 8.55 24.73
N TRP A 216 -28.99 9.60 24.02
CA TRP A 216 -28.05 9.56 22.90
C TRP A 216 -26.64 10.06 23.25
N ALA A 217 -26.38 10.44 24.51
CA ALA A 217 -25.07 10.90 24.94
C ALA A 217 -23.99 9.82 24.67
N GLY A 218 -22.85 10.25 24.12
CA GLY A 218 -21.74 9.41 23.69
C GLY A 218 -21.91 8.76 22.31
N ARG A 219 -23.07 8.88 21.65
CA ARG A 219 -23.32 8.25 20.35
C ARG A 219 -22.89 9.14 19.17
N PRO A 220 -22.45 8.55 18.04
CA PRO A 220 -22.18 9.30 16.83
C PRO A 220 -23.48 9.77 16.17
N ASP A 221 -23.55 11.06 15.86
CA ASP A 221 -24.57 11.68 15.03
C ASP A 221 -23.95 12.09 13.69
N SER A 222 -24.54 11.61 12.59
CA SER A 222 -24.04 11.84 11.23
C SER A 222 -25.09 12.53 10.38
N ILE A 223 -24.73 13.65 9.74
CA ILE A 223 -25.58 14.33 8.79
C ILE A 223 -25.50 13.61 7.45
N THR A 224 -26.59 12.99 7.04
CA THR A 224 -26.68 12.12 5.86
C THR A 224 -27.15 12.86 4.61
N ALA A 225 -27.85 13.99 4.74
CA ALA A 225 -28.28 14.84 3.64
C ALA A 225 -28.52 16.28 4.11
N GLY A 226 -28.66 17.23 3.18
CA GLY A 226 -28.91 18.65 3.47
C GLY A 226 -27.65 19.43 3.87
N THR A 227 -27.83 20.59 4.49
CA THR A 227 -26.72 21.45 4.92
C THR A 227 -25.84 20.72 5.94
N GLY A 228 -24.52 20.67 5.69
CA GLY A 228 -23.57 19.96 6.55
C GLY A 228 -23.47 18.45 6.32
N ALA A 229 -24.08 17.90 5.26
CA ALA A 229 -23.98 16.48 4.90
C ALA A 229 -22.53 15.98 4.82
N GLY A 230 -22.29 14.77 5.33
CA GLY A 230 -20.98 14.14 5.44
C GLY A 230 -20.22 14.47 6.72
N GLN A 231 -20.75 15.33 7.58
CA GLN A 231 -20.17 15.59 8.90
C GLN A 231 -20.72 14.62 9.94
N THR A 232 -19.83 14.08 10.77
CA THR A 232 -20.18 13.25 11.94
C THR A 232 -19.62 13.88 13.20
N ARG A 233 -20.39 13.88 14.29
CA ARG A 233 -19.99 14.36 15.62
C ARG A 233 -20.42 13.39 16.70
N THR A 234 -19.85 13.52 17.89
CA THR A 234 -20.30 12.78 19.06
C THR A 234 -21.33 13.62 19.81
N VAL A 235 -22.50 13.06 20.10
CA VAL A 235 -23.50 13.69 20.95
C VAL A 235 -22.95 13.77 22.37
N SER A 236 -22.67 14.96 22.89
CA SER A 236 -22.24 15.16 24.27
C SER A 236 -23.40 15.05 25.25
N SER A 237 -24.60 15.44 24.83
CA SER A 237 -25.84 15.36 25.62
C SER A 237 -27.05 15.52 24.70
N ASN A 238 -28.24 15.13 25.17
CA ASN A 238 -29.47 15.47 24.48
C ASN A 238 -30.61 15.82 25.45
N THR A 239 -31.47 16.74 25.04
CA THR A 239 -32.76 17.00 25.68
C THR A 239 -33.85 16.17 25.00
N LYS A 240 -35.12 16.55 25.21
CA LYS A 240 -36.28 15.99 24.50
C LYS A 240 -36.18 16.11 22.98
N ASN A 241 -35.58 17.17 22.46
CA ASN A 241 -35.58 17.46 21.03
C ASN A 241 -34.30 18.13 20.53
N THR A 242 -33.27 18.24 21.36
CA THR A 242 -32.01 18.91 20.98
C THR A 242 -30.84 17.98 21.27
N LEU A 243 -30.02 17.70 20.27
CA LEU A 243 -28.70 17.10 20.41
C LEU A 243 -27.69 18.23 20.64
N THR A 244 -26.84 18.07 21.64
CA THR A 244 -25.61 18.86 21.78
C THR A 244 -24.44 17.97 21.40
N VAL A 245 -23.55 18.46 20.55
CA VAL A 245 -22.46 17.67 19.98
C VAL A 245 -21.09 18.27 20.28
N SER A 246 -20.06 17.41 20.25
CA SER A 246 -18.66 17.78 20.33
C SER A 246 -17.84 16.98 19.31
N PRO A 247 -16.89 17.61 18.59
CA PRO A 247 -16.69 19.07 18.49
C PRO A 247 -17.88 19.79 17.80
N ALA A 248 -17.87 21.12 17.75
CA ALA A 248 -18.90 21.89 17.05
C ALA A 248 -19.02 21.50 15.56
N TRP A 249 -20.19 21.72 14.97
CA TRP A 249 -20.42 21.55 13.55
C TRP A 249 -19.55 22.52 12.73
N THR A 250 -18.91 22.03 11.67
CA THR A 250 -18.12 22.88 10.77
C THR A 250 -19.04 23.69 9.85
N THR A 251 -20.18 23.10 9.48
CA THR A 251 -21.29 23.77 8.82
C THR A 251 -22.53 23.48 9.66
N THR A 252 -23.16 24.52 10.19
CA THR A 252 -24.33 24.38 11.06
C THR A 252 -25.48 23.70 10.30
N PRO A 253 -26.00 22.57 10.80
CA PRO A 253 -27.18 21.92 10.22
C PRO A 253 -28.42 22.82 10.30
N ASP A 254 -29.25 22.80 9.27
CA ASP A 254 -30.48 23.60 9.13
C ASP A 254 -31.70 22.69 8.88
N GLY A 255 -32.87 23.30 8.62
CA GLY A 255 -34.12 22.60 8.30
C GLY A 255 -34.06 21.57 7.16
N THR A 256 -33.03 21.61 6.31
CA THR A 256 -32.82 20.65 5.21
C THR A 256 -31.99 19.44 5.63
N SER A 257 -31.30 19.52 6.78
CA SER A 257 -30.34 18.53 7.23
C SER A 257 -31.04 17.28 7.77
N LYS A 258 -30.75 16.13 7.15
CA LYS A 258 -31.16 14.81 7.67
C LYS A 258 -30.01 14.19 8.45
N TYR A 259 -30.31 13.57 9.59
CA TYR A 259 -29.29 13.01 10.46
C TYR A 259 -29.62 11.59 10.89
N VAL A 260 -28.59 10.84 11.27
CA VAL A 260 -28.68 9.49 11.82
C VAL A 260 -27.77 9.37 13.04
N ILE A 261 -28.37 8.97 14.16
CA ILE A 261 -27.66 8.61 15.39
C ILE A 261 -27.43 7.09 15.37
N LEU A 262 -26.17 6.68 15.34
CA LEU A 262 -25.82 5.27 15.34
C LEU A 262 -25.97 4.68 16.73
N GLN A 263 -26.62 3.52 16.81
CA GLN A 263 -26.65 2.76 18.05
C GLN A 263 -25.41 1.88 18.18
N THR A 264 -24.71 2.01 19.31
CA THR A 264 -23.59 1.13 19.67
C THR A 264 -23.93 0.33 20.92
N SER A 265 -23.52 -0.94 20.98
CA SER A 265 -23.65 -1.77 22.18
C SER A 265 -22.26 -2.07 22.75
N THR A 266 -22.10 -1.97 24.06
CA THR A 266 -20.90 -2.46 24.75
C THR A 266 -21.06 -3.89 25.26
N THR A 267 -22.22 -4.52 25.06
CA THR A 267 -22.51 -5.84 25.59
C THR A 267 -22.91 -6.82 24.49
N LEU A 268 -22.54 -8.08 24.71
CA LEU A 268 -23.01 -9.24 23.97
C LEU A 268 -23.48 -10.27 24.99
N GLN A 269 -24.78 -10.53 25.05
CA GLN A 269 -25.37 -11.52 25.94
C GLN A 269 -25.56 -12.85 25.21
N ASP A 270 -25.06 -13.92 25.80
CA ASP A 270 -25.26 -15.29 25.34
C ASP A 270 -25.77 -16.14 26.51
N THR A 271 -27.10 -16.25 26.62
CA THR A 271 -27.78 -17.01 27.67
C THR A 271 -27.54 -18.52 27.59
N THR A 272 -27.00 -19.02 26.47
CA THR A 272 -26.62 -20.44 26.33
C THR A 272 -25.29 -20.77 27.02
N LYS A 273 -24.55 -19.76 27.49
CA LYS A 273 -23.24 -19.92 28.12
C LYS A 273 -23.31 -19.71 29.63
N SER A 274 -22.34 -20.35 30.28
CA SER A 274 -22.09 -20.24 31.71
C SER A 274 -20.58 -20.12 31.97
N TRP A 275 -20.03 -18.95 31.71
CA TRP A 275 -18.62 -18.64 31.94
C TRP A 275 -18.31 -18.37 33.40
N HIS A 276 -17.04 -18.54 33.76
CA HIS A 276 -16.51 -17.94 34.97
C HIS A 276 -16.43 -16.43 34.78
N ILE A 277 -16.77 -15.67 35.81
CA ILE A 277 -16.73 -14.21 35.78
C ILE A 277 -15.32 -13.74 35.41
N ASN A 278 -15.23 -12.84 34.45
CA ASN A 278 -14.03 -12.18 33.94
C ASN A 278 -12.95 -13.07 33.31
N ILE A 279 -13.20 -14.36 33.06
CA ILE A 279 -12.24 -15.26 32.40
C ILE A 279 -11.83 -14.81 30.99
N TRP A 280 -12.70 -14.06 30.30
CA TRP A 280 -12.48 -13.56 28.95
C TRP A 280 -11.95 -12.12 28.90
N THR A 281 -11.66 -11.50 30.05
CA THR A 281 -11.14 -10.12 30.09
C THR A 281 -9.82 -9.99 29.33
N GLY A 282 -9.69 -8.93 28.53
CA GLY A 282 -8.55 -8.66 27.65
C GLY A 282 -8.51 -9.50 26.37
N ARG A 283 -9.51 -10.36 26.11
CA ARG A 283 -9.54 -11.24 24.94
C ARG A 283 -10.24 -10.56 23.76
N PRO A 284 -9.72 -10.69 22.53
CA PRO A 284 -10.48 -10.36 21.34
C PRO A 284 -11.68 -11.28 21.19
N VAL A 285 -12.85 -10.70 20.94
CA VAL A 285 -14.07 -11.37 20.51
C VAL A 285 -14.43 -10.88 19.12
N THR A 286 -14.66 -11.81 18.20
CA THR A 286 -14.99 -11.54 16.79
C THR A 286 -16.35 -12.15 16.46
N ILE A 287 -17.22 -11.40 15.79
CA ILE A 287 -18.48 -11.93 15.26
C ILE A 287 -18.18 -12.73 13.98
N THR A 288 -18.49 -14.02 13.99
CA THR A 288 -18.15 -14.98 12.93
C THR A 288 -19.31 -15.31 12.00
N ALA A 289 -20.55 -15.02 12.39
CA ALA A 289 -21.73 -15.08 11.51
C ALA A 289 -22.87 -14.22 12.09
N GLY A 290 -23.88 -13.89 11.28
CA GLY A 290 -25.05 -13.09 11.70
C GLY A 290 -24.78 -11.58 11.66
N THR A 291 -25.60 -10.81 12.38
CA THR A 291 -25.53 -9.34 12.40
C THR A 291 -24.21 -8.85 13.00
N GLY A 292 -23.47 -8.02 12.26
CA GLY A 292 -22.16 -7.50 12.70
C GLY A 292 -20.97 -8.41 12.38
N VAL A 293 -21.13 -9.41 11.50
CA VAL A 293 -20.02 -10.30 11.06
C VAL A 293 -18.76 -9.53 10.63
N GLY A 294 -17.60 -10.02 11.07
CA GLY A 294 -16.30 -9.38 10.83
C GLY A 294 -15.90 -8.33 11.86
N GLN A 295 -16.83 -7.85 12.71
CA GLN A 295 -16.47 -6.94 13.80
C GLN A 295 -15.68 -7.67 14.88
N THR A 296 -14.63 -7.00 15.38
CA THR A 296 -13.79 -7.50 16.47
C THR A 296 -13.64 -6.41 17.52
N SER A 297 -13.87 -6.77 18.79
CA SER A 297 -13.65 -5.91 19.95
C SER A 297 -12.89 -6.66 21.04
N THR A 298 -12.37 -5.94 22.04
CA THR A 298 -11.71 -6.56 23.20
C THR A 298 -12.70 -6.66 24.35
N VAL A 299 -12.82 -7.83 24.97
CA VAL A 299 -13.66 -8.03 26.16
C VAL A 299 -13.05 -7.26 27.34
N SER A 300 -13.74 -6.26 27.87
CA SER A 300 -13.34 -5.49 29.05
C SER A 300 -13.73 -6.19 30.36
N SER A 301 -14.76 -7.02 30.35
CA SER A 301 -15.20 -7.87 31.46
C SER A 301 -16.21 -8.90 30.96
N ASN A 302 -16.50 -9.95 31.75
CA ASN A 302 -17.62 -10.83 31.46
C ASN A 302 -18.32 -11.34 32.72
N THR A 303 -19.63 -11.47 32.66
CA THR A 303 -20.41 -12.23 33.65
C THR A 303 -20.48 -13.71 33.24
N LYS A 304 -21.39 -14.46 33.88
CA LYS A 304 -21.71 -15.84 33.51
C LYS A 304 -22.20 -15.97 32.05
N ASN A 305 -22.85 -14.95 31.51
CA ASN A 305 -23.52 -15.04 30.21
C ASN A 305 -23.47 -13.73 29.40
N THR A 306 -22.67 -12.74 29.81
CA THR A 306 -22.58 -11.45 29.11
C THR A 306 -21.12 -11.06 28.97
N LEU A 307 -20.68 -10.75 27.76
CA LEU A 307 -19.41 -10.07 27.49
C LEU A 307 -19.65 -8.57 27.48
N THR A 308 -18.80 -7.81 28.16
CA THR A 308 -18.69 -6.35 27.97
C THR A 308 -17.42 -6.08 27.17
N VAL A 309 -17.47 -5.20 26.17
CA VAL A 309 -16.38 -4.98 25.21
C VAL A 309 -15.98 -3.50 25.07
N SER A 310 -14.74 -3.29 24.65
CA SER A 310 -14.18 -2.01 24.21
C SER A 310 -13.25 -2.23 23.01
N PRO A 311 -13.36 -1.45 21.92
CA PRO A 311 -14.42 -0.45 21.67
C PRO A 311 -15.81 -1.10 21.54
N ALA A 312 -16.87 -0.29 21.69
CA ALA A 312 -18.25 -0.74 21.54
C ALA A 312 -18.53 -1.28 20.12
N TRP A 313 -19.47 -2.21 19.99
CA TRP A 313 -19.94 -2.73 18.71
C TRP A 313 -20.58 -1.62 17.87
N THR A 314 -20.13 -1.49 16.62
CA THR A 314 -20.65 -0.49 15.66
C THR A 314 -21.90 -0.97 14.94
N THR A 315 -22.12 -2.29 14.89
CA THR A 315 -23.43 -2.89 14.58
C THR A 315 -23.74 -3.84 15.72
N ILE A 316 -24.90 -3.66 16.36
CA ILE A 316 -25.28 -4.39 17.55
C ILE A 316 -25.48 -5.87 17.21
N PRO A 317 -24.71 -6.80 17.82
CA PRO A 317 -24.93 -8.23 17.64
C PRO A 317 -26.30 -8.62 18.21
N ASP A 318 -27.07 -9.40 17.45
CA ASP A 318 -28.40 -9.89 17.81
C ASP A 318 -28.39 -11.40 18.10
N GLY A 319 -29.57 -11.98 18.37
CA GLY A 319 -29.71 -13.42 18.64
C GLY A 319 -29.30 -14.36 17.48
N THR A 320 -29.10 -13.84 16.27
CA THR A 320 -28.58 -14.62 15.13
C THR A 320 -27.05 -14.62 15.05
N SER A 321 -26.41 -13.75 15.85
CA SER A 321 -24.98 -13.50 15.79
C SER A 321 -24.18 -14.61 16.48
N LYS A 322 -23.28 -15.22 15.73
CA LYS A 322 -22.29 -16.18 16.25
C LYS A 322 -20.97 -15.46 16.46
N TYR A 323 -20.22 -15.85 17.48
CA TYR A 323 -18.95 -15.22 17.81
C TYR A 323 -17.88 -16.25 18.18
N ALA A 324 -16.63 -15.84 18.08
CA ALA A 324 -15.46 -16.56 18.55
C ALA A 324 -14.64 -15.66 19.48
N ILE A 325 -14.28 -16.18 20.65
CA ILE A 325 -13.36 -15.51 21.57
C ILE A 325 -11.99 -16.17 21.39
N ARG A 326 -10.96 -15.36 21.12
CA ARG A 326 -9.60 -15.87 20.96
C ARG A 326 -9.05 -16.28 22.32
N GLN A 327 -9.08 -17.57 22.61
CA GLN A 327 -8.45 -18.13 23.80
C GLN A 327 -6.93 -17.97 23.63
N THR A 328 -6.30 -17.30 24.58
CA THR A 328 -4.83 -17.30 24.67
C THR A 328 -4.46 -17.80 26.06
N SER A 329 -3.46 -18.65 26.20
CA SER A 329 -3.08 -19.18 27.51
C SER A 329 -1.86 -18.42 28.03
N THR A 330 -1.87 -17.98 29.28
CA THR A 330 -0.63 -17.50 29.94
C THR A 330 0.14 -18.65 30.56
N THR A 331 -0.37 -19.88 30.49
CA THR A 331 0.24 -21.02 31.17
C THR A 331 0.53 -22.17 30.22
N LEU A 332 1.71 -22.75 30.36
CA LEU A 332 2.06 -24.06 29.81
C LEU A 332 2.16 -25.01 30.99
N GLN A 333 1.26 -26.00 31.05
CA GLN A 333 1.23 -26.99 32.12
C GLN A 333 1.81 -28.30 31.61
N ASP A 334 2.79 -28.83 32.31
CA ASP A 334 3.39 -30.13 32.04
C ASP A 334 3.52 -30.90 33.35
N ILE A 335 2.54 -31.78 33.59
CA ILE A 335 2.46 -32.61 34.80
C ILE A 335 3.52 -33.72 34.83
N THR A 336 4.28 -33.92 33.75
CA THR A 336 5.34 -34.93 33.67
C THR A 336 6.71 -34.38 34.11
N LYS A 337 6.79 -33.08 34.40
CA LYS A 337 8.00 -32.39 34.86
C LYS A 337 7.88 -31.98 36.32
N GLU A 338 9.04 -31.86 36.96
CA GLU A 338 9.18 -31.22 38.27
C GLU A 338 10.17 -30.05 38.13
N TRP A 339 9.66 -28.86 37.83
CA TRP A 339 10.52 -27.69 37.72
C TRP A 339 10.79 -27.05 39.08
N PRO A 340 12.04 -26.62 39.35
CA PRO A 340 12.30 -25.75 40.47
C PRO A 340 11.55 -24.42 40.32
N ILE A 341 10.94 -23.96 41.41
CA ILE A 341 10.15 -22.72 41.43
C ILE A 341 11.01 -21.56 40.90
N ASN A 342 10.47 -20.85 39.91
CA ASN A 342 11.02 -19.66 39.25
C ASN A 342 12.41 -19.76 38.59
N LEU A 343 13.01 -20.95 38.47
CA LEU A 343 14.31 -21.11 37.80
C LEU A 343 14.31 -20.63 36.34
N TRP A 344 13.15 -20.70 35.68
CA TRP A 344 13.00 -20.43 34.26
C TRP A 344 12.54 -19.00 33.95
N VAL A 345 12.31 -18.16 34.96
CA VAL A 345 11.85 -16.77 34.78
C VAL A 345 12.85 -15.97 33.94
N GLY A 346 12.34 -15.20 32.97
CA GLY A 346 13.11 -14.42 32.01
C GLY A 346 13.57 -15.21 30.77
N ARG A 347 13.34 -16.53 30.71
CA ARG A 347 13.75 -17.38 29.58
C ARG A 347 12.66 -17.49 28.52
N LEU A 348 13.06 -17.62 27.26
CA LEU A 348 12.14 -17.85 26.15
C LEU A 348 11.75 -19.33 26.09
N VAL A 349 10.47 -19.66 26.22
CA VAL A 349 9.93 -20.98 25.90
C VAL A 349 9.37 -20.95 24.48
N THR A 350 9.75 -21.94 23.66
CA THR A 350 9.32 -22.09 22.26
C THR A 350 8.65 -23.43 22.07
N ILE A 351 7.48 -23.46 21.44
CA ILE A 351 6.77 -24.69 21.08
C ILE A 351 7.28 -25.13 19.71
N ASN A 352 7.96 -26.27 19.66
CA ASN A 352 8.63 -26.76 18.45
C ASN A 352 7.82 -27.81 17.69
N ALA A 353 6.83 -28.45 18.31
CA ALA A 353 5.89 -29.36 17.65
C ALA A 353 4.56 -29.47 18.42
N GLY A 354 3.52 -30.01 17.78
CA GLY A 354 2.18 -30.14 18.37
C GLY A 354 1.33 -28.87 18.33
N THR A 355 0.27 -28.82 19.13
CA THR A 355 -0.65 -27.67 19.17
C THR A 355 0.06 -26.38 19.56
N GLY A 356 0.07 -25.41 18.66
CA GLY A 356 0.74 -24.13 18.88
C GLY A 356 2.22 -24.07 18.49
N ALA A 357 2.72 -25.04 17.72
CA ALA A 357 4.07 -25.03 17.15
C ALA A 357 4.39 -23.74 16.40
N GLY A 358 5.60 -23.22 16.59
CA GLY A 358 6.08 -21.95 16.04
C GLY A 358 5.85 -20.74 16.95
N GLN A 359 5.16 -20.90 18.09
CA GLN A 359 5.01 -19.83 19.08
C GLN A 359 6.18 -19.80 20.06
N ALA A 360 6.56 -18.59 20.50
CA ALA A 360 7.54 -18.38 21.55
C ALA A 360 7.09 -17.27 22.51
N SER A 361 7.32 -17.46 23.81
CA SER A 361 6.96 -16.51 24.87
C SER A 361 7.97 -16.54 26.01
N THR A 362 8.11 -15.44 26.75
CA THR A 362 9.04 -15.36 27.89
C THR A 362 8.38 -15.86 29.16
N VAL A 363 9.02 -16.76 29.91
CA VAL A 363 8.52 -17.24 31.20
C VAL A 363 8.60 -16.11 32.23
N THR A 364 7.50 -15.81 32.90
CA THR A 364 7.40 -14.78 33.96
C THR A 364 7.29 -15.38 35.36
N ALA A 365 6.89 -16.65 35.49
CA ALA A 365 6.91 -17.43 36.72
C ALA A 365 6.97 -18.92 36.40
N SER A 366 7.49 -19.76 37.30
CA SER A 366 7.35 -21.21 37.20
C SER A 366 7.09 -21.85 38.56
N ASP A 367 6.21 -22.84 38.59
CA ASP A 367 6.04 -23.77 39.72
C ASP A 367 6.46 -25.19 39.30
N SER A 368 6.18 -26.21 40.12
CA SER A 368 6.61 -27.58 39.87
C SER A 368 6.09 -28.18 38.57
N THR A 369 4.94 -27.72 38.04
CA THR A 369 4.32 -28.31 36.85
C THR A 369 3.82 -27.27 35.83
N ARG A 370 4.01 -25.97 36.08
CA ARG A 370 3.46 -24.89 35.26
C ARG A 370 4.49 -23.79 35.00
N LEU A 371 4.59 -23.36 33.74
CA LEU A 371 5.21 -22.09 33.38
C LEU A 371 4.11 -21.06 33.17
N THR A 372 4.29 -19.86 33.72
CA THR A 372 3.54 -18.66 33.36
C THR A 372 4.37 -17.85 32.37
N VAL A 373 3.77 -17.31 31.31
CA VAL A 373 4.49 -16.64 30.21
C VAL A 373 3.90 -15.28 29.83
N SER A 374 4.72 -14.43 29.21
CA SER A 374 4.36 -13.18 28.55
C SER A 374 5.21 -12.95 27.29
N PRO A 375 4.62 -12.58 26.13
CA PRO A 375 3.19 -12.45 25.90
C PRO A 375 2.47 -13.81 25.97
N ALA A 376 1.15 -13.80 26.16
CA ALA A 376 0.35 -15.02 26.27
C ALA A 376 0.26 -15.81 24.94
N TRP A 377 0.22 -17.14 25.00
CA TRP A 377 0.16 -18.05 23.85
C TRP A 377 -1.08 -17.82 22.99
N THR A 378 -0.91 -17.40 21.75
CA THR A 378 -1.99 -17.17 20.77
C THR A 378 -2.82 -18.42 20.41
N THR A 379 -2.22 -19.61 20.52
CA THR A 379 -2.89 -20.91 20.49
C THR A 379 -2.52 -21.65 21.77
N THR A 380 -3.52 -22.04 22.56
CA THR A 380 -3.33 -22.71 23.87
C THR A 380 -2.55 -24.02 23.70
N PRO A 381 -1.39 -24.19 24.35
CA PRO A 381 -0.64 -25.44 24.32
C PRO A 381 -1.43 -26.53 25.07
N ASP A 382 -1.53 -27.72 24.47
CA ASP A 382 -2.13 -28.92 25.05
C ASP A 382 -1.08 -30.04 25.28
N GLY A 383 -1.52 -31.22 25.71
CA GLY A 383 -0.65 -32.37 25.97
C GLY A 383 0.09 -32.95 24.75
N THR A 384 -0.19 -32.49 23.53
CA THR A 384 0.56 -32.83 22.32
C THR A 384 1.72 -31.86 22.04
N SER A 385 1.75 -30.72 22.75
CA SER A 385 2.71 -29.63 22.53
C SER A 385 4.09 -30.03 23.05
N GLN A 386 5.05 -30.10 22.14
CA GLN A 386 6.46 -30.23 22.48
C GLN A 386 7.07 -28.84 22.53
N TYR A 387 7.93 -28.60 23.51
CA TYR A 387 8.52 -27.28 23.75
C TYR A 387 9.98 -27.38 24.18
N VAL A 388 10.71 -26.30 23.95
CA VAL A 388 12.09 -26.10 24.40
C VAL A 388 12.15 -24.78 25.15
N ILE A 389 12.78 -24.76 26.32
CA ILE A 389 13.06 -23.53 27.06
C ILE A 389 14.51 -23.14 26.78
N ALA A 390 14.72 -21.95 26.24
CA ALA A 390 16.04 -21.39 25.96
C ALA A 390 16.86 -21.35 27.26
N GLN A 391 17.93 -22.12 27.30
CA GLN A 391 18.86 -22.09 28.42
C GLN A 391 19.87 -20.98 28.19
N THR A 392 19.70 -19.86 28.87
CA THR A 392 20.75 -18.83 28.97
C THR A 392 21.48 -19.04 30.28
N SER A 393 22.36 -20.04 30.34
CA SER A 393 23.28 -20.10 31.47
C SER A 393 24.22 -18.91 31.41
N THR A 394 24.33 -18.17 32.50
CA THR A 394 25.38 -17.15 32.72
C THR A 394 26.47 -17.68 33.63
N THR A 395 26.44 -18.98 33.96
CA THR A 395 27.41 -19.60 34.83
C THR A 395 28.00 -20.86 34.21
N LEU A 396 29.27 -21.13 34.54
CA LEU A 396 29.95 -22.38 34.28
C LEU A 396 30.44 -22.89 35.64
N GLN A 397 29.90 -24.02 36.09
CA GLN A 397 30.26 -24.63 37.36
C GLN A 397 31.24 -25.79 37.12
N ASP A 398 32.38 -25.75 37.80
CA ASP A 398 33.38 -26.80 37.83
C ASP A 398 33.70 -27.14 39.29
N THR A 399 33.05 -28.19 39.80
CA THR A 399 33.23 -28.67 41.18
C THR A 399 34.56 -29.38 41.40
N THR A 400 35.33 -29.65 40.34
CA THR A 400 36.67 -30.28 40.43
C THR A 400 37.78 -29.26 40.70
N LYS A 401 37.47 -27.96 40.64
CA LYS A 401 38.42 -26.87 40.87
C LYS A 401 38.16 -26.16 42.20
N VAL A 402 39.20 -25.52 42.72
CA VAL A 402 39.10 -24.62 43.87
C VAL A 402 39.83 -23.33 43.52
N TRP A 403 39.09 -22.34 43.03
CA TRP A 403 39.61 -21.02 42.69
C TRP A 403 39.58 -20.06 43.87
N THR A 404 40.48 -19.08 43.86
CA THR A 404 40.31 -17.90 44.70
C THR A 404 39.16 -17.05 44.16
N SER A 405 38.30 -16.54 45.03
CA SER A 405 37.15 -15.71 44.65
C SER A 405 37.60 -14.52 43.80
N ASN A 406 36.92 -14.30 42.69
CA ASN A 406 37.12 -13.24 41.70
C ASN A 406 38.49 -13.19 40.98
N LEU A 407 39.35 -14.20 41.14
CA LEU A 407 40.62 -14.30 40.42
C LEU A 407 40.49 -14.16 38.88
N TRP A 408 39.39 -14.66 38.32
CA TRP A 408 39.14 -14.74 36.89
C TRP A 408 38.21 -13.64 36.36
N ALA A 409 37.76 -12.70 37.20
CA ALA A 409 36.95 -11.57 36.76
C ALA A 409 37.68 -10.75 35.67
N GLY A 410 36.96 -10.41 34.61
CA GLY A 410 37.47 -9.72 33.41
C GLY A 410 38.21 -10.60 32.39
N ARG A 411 38.38 -11.91 32.65
CA ARG A 411 39.09 -12.83 31.73
C ARG A 411 38.14 -13.48 30.73
N LEU A 412 38.64 -13.88 29.56
CA LEU A 412 37.86 -14.63 28.58
C LEU A 412 37.91 -16.13 28.92
N VAL A 413 36.78 -16.78 29.08
CA VAL A 413 36.66 -18.25 29.15
C VAL A 413 36.18 -18.78 27.80
N THR A 414 36.88 -19.78 27.27
CA THR A 414 36.59 -20.43 25.98
C THR A 414 36.34 -21.91 26.20
N ILE A 415 35.23 -22.43 25.67
CA ILE A 415 34.92 -23.86 25.69
C ILE A 415 35.66 -24.53 24.53
N THR A 416 36.56 -25.46 24.83
CA THR A 416 37.47 -26.09 23.85
C THR A 416 36.97 -27.44 23.36
N ALA A 417 36.16 -28.16 24.14
CA ALA A 417 35.55 -29.42 23.76
C ALA A 417 34.26 -29.69 24.57
N GLY A 418 33.44 -30.65 24.14
CA GLY A 418 32.16 -30.98 24.78
C GLY A 418 31.03 -30.01 24.42
N THR A 419 29.96 -30.02 25.21
CA THR A 419 28.76 -29.20 24.94
C THR A 419 29.11 -27.71 24.94
N GLY A 420 28.77 -27.01 23.86
CA GLY A 420 29.05 -25.59 23.72
C GLY A 420 30.48 -25.22 23.28
N ALA A 421 31.27 -26.19 22.79
CA ALA A 421 32.60 -25.95 22.20
C ALA A 421 32.59 -24.86 21.12
N GLY A 422 33.64 -24.03 21.11
CA GLY A 422 33.78 -22.89 20.22
C GLY A 422 33.22 -21.57 20.78
N GLN A 423 32.46 -21.60 21.88
CA GLN A 423 31.97 -20.39 22.52
C GLN A 423 33.02 -19.75 23.43
N SER A 424 33.10 -18.42 23.42
CA SER A 424 33.94 -17.63 24.34
C SER A 424 33.12 -16.53 25.01
N ARG A 425 33.37 -16.27 26.31
CA ARG A 425 32.66 -15.25 27.11
C ARG A 425 33.59 -14.61 28.14
N THR A 426 33.36 -13.34 28.46
CA THR A 426 34.08 -12.66 29.54
C THR A 426 33.49 -13.04 30.88
N VAL A 427 34.32 -13.50 31.81
CA VAL A 427 33.95 -13.78 33.20
C VAL A 427 33.72 -12.44 33.91
N SER A 428 32.51 -12.21 34.44
CA SER A 428 32.21 -11.04 35.28
C SER A 428 32.68 -11.23 36.72
N SER A 429 32.65 -12.47 37.22
CA SER A 429 33.06 -12.83 38.58
C SER A 429 33.28 -14.34 38.69
N ASN A 430 33.96 -14.82 39.73
CA ASN A 430 34.01 -16.25 40.02
C ASN A 430 34.00 -16.55 41.52
N THR A 431 33.39 -17.67 41.89
CA THR A 431 33.51 -18.28 43.22
C THR A 431 34.64 -19.32 43.22
N THR A 432 34.70 -20.17 44.25
CA THR A 432 35.63 -21.31 44.32
C THR A 432 35.40 -22.35 43.23
N THR A 433 34.18 -22.48 42.72
CA THR A 433 33.80 -23.55 41.77
C THR A 433 32.92 -23.05 40.63
N THR A 434 32.62 -21.75 40.53
CA THR A 434 31.70 -21.23 39.51
C THR A 434 32.25 -19.96 38.87
N LEU A 435 32.29 -19.92 37.53
CA LEU A 435 32.50 -18.70 36.76
C LEU A 435 31.14 -18.10 36.41
N THR A 436 30.96 -16.80 36.61
CA THR A 436 29.82 -16.02 36.12
C THR A 436 30.28 -15.17 34.94
N ILE A 437 29.52 -15.11 33.85
CA ILE A 437 29.88 -14.39 32.62
C ILE A 437 29.06 -13.11 32.43
N SER A 438 29.67 -12.11 31.77
CA SER A 438 29.02 -10.87 31.34
C SER A 438 28.23 -11.10 30.04
N PRO A 439 27.11 -10.37 29.79
CA PRO A 439 26.31 -10.53 28.58
C PRO A 439 27.13 -10.40 27.28
N PRO A 440 26.78 -11.15 26.22
CA PRO A 440 25.63 -12.07 26.14
C PRO A 440 25.85 -13.40 26.88
N ALA A 441 24.77 -14.03 27.36
CA ALA A 441 24.81 -15.36 28.00
C ALA A 441 25.34 -16.46 27.05
N TRP A 442 25.61 -17.68 27.57
CA TRP A 442 25.98 -18.81 26.73
C TRP A 442 24.86 -19.12 25.73
N THR A 443 25.21 -19.31 24.45
CA THR A 443 24.28 -19.68 23.38
C THR A 443 23.93 -21.17 23.46
N THR A 444 24.88 -21.99 23.90
CA THR A 444 24.69 -23.40 24.28
C THR A 444 25.29 -23.59 25.66
N THR A 445 24.49 -23.97 26.66
CA THR A 445 24.96 -24.13 28.05
C THR A 445 26.07 -25.19 28.14
N PRO A 446 27.26 -24.85 28.65
CA PRO A 446 28.29 -25.84 28.96
C PRO A 446 27.80 -26.79 30.07
N ASP A 447 28.08 -28.08 29.94
CA ASP A 447 27.71 -29.12 30.91
C ASP A 447 28.96 -29.79 31.52
N GLY A 448 28.78 -30.86 32.30
CA GLY A 448 29.89 -31.58 32.94
C GLY A 448 30.86 -32.29 31.98
N THR A 449 30.55 -32.35 30.69
CA THR A 449 31.44 -32.88 29.63
C THR A 449 32.25 -31.78 28.95
N SER A 450 31.91 -30.50 29.19
CA SER A 450 32.56 -29.35 28.58
C SER A 450 33.96 -29.13 29.13
N GLN A 451 34.96 -29.14 28.26
CA GLN A 451 36.31 -28.71 28.57
C GLN A 451 36.48 -27.24 28.21
N TYR A 452 37.22 -26.49 29.01
CA TYR A 452 37.39 -25.06 28.81
C TYR A 452 38.80 -24.60 29.16
N VAL A 453 39.18 -23.46 28.62
CA VAL A 453 40.39 -22.72 28.97
C VAL A 453 40.00 -21.31 29.40
N ILE A 454 40.63 -20.80 30.45
CA ILE A 454 40.48 -19.40 30.87
C ILE A 454 41.73 -18.67 30.39
N GLY A 455 41.51 -17.60 29.62
CA GLY A 455 42.55 -16.72 29.13
C GLY A 455 43.31 -16.10 30.31
N GLN A 456 44.50 -16.62 30.58
CA GLN A 456 45.47 -15.96 31.43
C GLN A 456 45.98 -14.75 30.64
N THR A 457 45.37 -13.59 30.84
CA THR A 457 45.86 -12.31 30.31
C THR A 457 47.01 -11.78 31.19
N SER A 458 48.25 -12.00 30.78
CA SER A 458 49.37 -11.33 31.44
C SER A 458 49.33 -9.84 31.07
N THR A 459 49.61 -8.96 32.04
CA THR A 459 49.98 -7.56 31.75
C THR A 459 51.48 -7.42 31.60
N THR A 460 52.24 -8.50 31.74
CA THR A 460 53.69 -8.50 31.69
C THR A 460 54.22 -9.34 30.54
N LEU A 461 55.29 -8.84 29.91
CA LEU A 461 56.17 -9.60 29.03
C LEU A 461 57.56 -9.55 29.64
N GLN A 462 58.02 -10.69 30.15
CA GLN A 462 59.37 -10.80 30.71
C GLN A 462 60.33 -11.34 29.66
N ASP A 463 61.40 -10.59 29.39
CA ASP A 463 62.49 -11.02 28.52
C ASP A 463 63.70 -11.40 29.37
N THR A 464 63.84 -12.71 29.62
CA THR A 464 64.94 -13.27 30.43
C THR A 464 66.32 -13.09 29.79
N THR A 465 66.40 -12.70 28.51
CA THR A 465 67.68 -12.38 27.85
C THR A 465 68.23 -10.99 28.24
N LYS A 466 67.41 -10.16 28.90
CA LYS A 466 67.78 -8.81 29.36
C LYS A 466 68.29 -8.85 30.80
N THR A 467 69.42 -9.51 30.99
CA THR A 467 70.10 -9.61 32.30
C THR A 467 71.51 -9.01 32.22
N GLY A 468 72.06 -8.61 33.38
CA GLY A 468 73.39 -8.01 33.48
C GLY A 468 73.54 -6.74 32.62
N PRO A 469 74.61 -6.59 31.81
CA PRO A 469 74.85 -5.38 31.02
C PRO A 469 73.82 -5.16 29.88
N LYS A 470 72.93 -6.13 29.61
CA LYS A 470 71.83 -6.02 28.63
C LYS A 470 70.49 -5.67 29.27
N ALA A 471 70.47 -5.43 30.58
CA ALA A 471 69.28 -5.00 31.31
C ALA A 471 68.78 -3.64 30.81
N TRP A 472 67.46 -3.48 30.80
CA TRP A 472 66.81 -2.22 30.50
C TRP A 472 66.94 -1.21 31.65
N THR A 473 66.94 0.08 31.32
CA THR A 473 66.70 1.11 32.33
C THR A 473 65.20 1.17 32.65
N ALA A 474 64.88 1.41 33.92
CA ALA A 474 63.49 1.50 34.36
C ALA A 474 62.73 2.57 33.54
N ASN A 475 61.54 2.21 33.06
CA ASN A 475 60.63 3.07 32.28
C ASN A 475 61.17 3.64 30.96
N GLN A 476 62.32 3.20 30.46
CA GLN A 476 62.84 3.68 29.17
C GLN A 476 61.89 3.42 27.98
N TRP A 477 60.99 2.46 28.10
CA TRP A 477 60.01 2.08 27.07
C TRP A 477 58.60 2.54 27.39
N ALA A 478 58.37 3.22 28.52
CA ALA A 478 57.05 3.67 28.93
C ALA A 478 56.46 4.64 27.88
N GLY A 479 55.21 4.41 27.49
CA GLY A 479 54.50 5.15 26.44
C GLY A 479 54.72 4.64 25.01
N LEU A 480 55.71 3.77 24.78
CA LEU A 480 55.95 3.17 23.45
C LEU A 480 55.06 1.94 23.23
N VAL A 481 55.03 1.42 22.00
CA VAL A 481 54.25 0.24 21.62
C VAL A 481 55.16 -0.97 21.47
N VAL A 482 54.79 -2.09 22.09
CA VAL A 482 55.40 -3.40 21.89
C VAL A 482 54.54 -4.23 20.96
N ARG A 483 55.14 -4.77 19.89
CA ARG A 483 54.50 -5.67 18.92
C ARG A 483 55.16 -7.04 18.95
N ILE A 484 54.36 -8.10 19.09
CA ILE A 484 54.84 -9.49 18.95
C ILE A 484 54.92 -9.82 17.45
N THR A 485 56.14 -10.07 16.96
CA THR A 485 56.43 -10.31 15.54
C THR A 485 56.47 -11.78 15.16
N ALA A 486 56.66 -12.70 16.11
CA ALA A 486 56.63 -14.15 15.91
C ALA A 486 56.35 -14.89 17.22
N GLY A 487 56.01 -16.17 17.16
CA GLY A 487 55.74 -17.01 18.35
C GLY A 487 54.34 -16.83 18.94
N THR A 488 54.15 -17.27 20.18
CA THR A 488 52.85 -17.22 20.86
C THR A 488 52.36 -15.78 21.02
N GLY A 489 51.18 -15.48 20.47
CA GLY A 489 50.62 -14.14 20.50
C GLY A 489 51.13 -13.19 19.40
N ALA A 490 51.81 -13.72 18.37
CA ALA A 490 52.20 -12.95 17.17
C ALA A 490 51.03 -12.16 16.57
N GLY A 491 51.32 -10.94 16.14
CA GLY A 491 50.34 -9.98 15.63
C GLY A 491 49.71 -9.09 16.72
N GLN A 492 49.89 -9.39 18.01
CA GLN A 492 49.42 -8.50 19.08
C GLN A 492 50.35 -7.29 19.27
N THR A 493 49.74 -6.11 19.41
CA THR A 493 50.39 -4.84 19.78
C THR A 493 49.84 -4.34 21.11
N ARG A 494 50.67 -3.77 21.97
CA ARG A 494 50.24 -3.14 23.24
C ARG A 494 51.07 -1.91 23.57
N THR A 495 50.48 -0.96 24.30
CA THR A 495 51.23 0.16 24.87
C THR A 495 51.96 -0.31 26.12
N VAL A 496 53.24 0.02 26.24
CA VAL A 496 54.04 -0.23 27.43
C VAL A 496 53.70 0.83 28.47
N SER A 497 53.02 0.44 29.54
CA SER A 497 52.70 1.32 30.67
C SER A 497 53.95 1.63 31.52
N SER A 498 54.85 0.66 31.65
CA SER A 498 56.12 0.79 32.38
C SER A 498 57.05 -0.38 32.03
N ASN A 499 58.33 -0.28 32.39
CA ASN A 499 59.23 -1.43 32.32
C ASN A 499 60.22 -1.47 33.48
N THR A 500 60.54 -2.67 33.95
CA THR A 500 61.68 -2.94 34.83
C THR A 500 62.94 -3.22 33.99
N THR A 501 63.98 -3.79 34.62
CA THR A 501 65.21 -4.23 33.96
C THR A 501 65.01 -5.33 32.93
N ASN A 502 63.93 -6.11 33.01
CA ASN A 502 63.66 -7.24 32.11
C ASN A 502 62.18 -7.53 31.85
N THR A 503 61.26 -6.70 32.37
CA THR A 503 59.82 -6.94 32.20
C THR A 503 59.13 -5.69 31.70
N LEU A 504 58.40 -5.79 30.59
CA LEU A 504 57.46 -4.78 30.14
C LEU A 504 56.12 -5.00 30.84
N THR A 505 55.52 -3.94 31.38
CA THR A 505 54.12 -3.91 31.81
C THR A 505 53.31 -3.18 30.74
N VAL A 506 52.21 -3.76 30.27
CA VAL A 506 51.46 -3.25 29.12
C VAL A 506 49.98 -2.98 29.44
N SER A 507 49.37 -2.11 28.63
CA SER A 507 47.93 -1.85 28.61
C SER A 507 47.42 -1.71 27.15
N PRO A 508 46.28 -2.32 26.80
CA PRO A 508 45.51 -3.29 27.59
C PRO A 508 46.27 -4.61 27.83
N ALA A 509 45.73 -5.54 28.63
CA ALA A 509 46.39 -6.83 28.86
C ALA A 509 46.53 -7.67 27.56
N TRP A 510 47.48 -8.60 27.52
CA TRP A 510 47.63 -9.52 26.38
C TRP A 510 46.39 -10.43 26.25
N ILE A 511 45.87 -10.62 25.04
CA ILE A 511 44.74 -11.53 24.75
C ILE A 511 45.26 -12.97 24.78
N THR A 512 46.40 -13.21 24.13
CA THR A 512 47.19 -14.44 24.25
C THR A 512 48.52 -14.06 24.90
N THR A 513 48.82 -14.61 26.09
CA THR A 513 50.04 -14.27 26.82
C THR A 513 51.28 -14.70 26.03
N PRO A 514 52.20 -13.78 25.70
CA PRO A 514 53.47 -14.12 25.07
C PRO A 514 54.30 -15.05 25.99
N ASP A 515 54.83 -16.13 25.42
CA ASP A 515 55.73 -17.06 26.10
C ASP A 515 57.18 -16.92 25.59
N GLY A 516 58.08 -17.80 26.04
CA GLY A 516 59.50 -17.78 25.65
C GLY A 516 59.80 -18.01 24.17
N THR A 517 58.81 -18.38 23.34
CA THR A 517 58.94 -18.47 21.88
C THR A 517 58.67 -17.15 21.17
N SER A 518 58.12 -16.17 21.89
CA SER A 518 57.63 -14.90 21.35
C SER A 518 58.79 -13.96 21.01
N LYS A 519 58.80 -13.46 19.77
CA LYS A 519 59.70 -12.40 19.33
C LYS A 519 58.93 -11.09 19.29
N TYR A 520 59.57 -9.98 19.63
CA TYR A 520 58.91 -8.68 19.69
C TYR A 520 59.81 -7.55 19.20
N ILE A 521 59.18 -6.43 18.86
CA ILE A 521 59.82 -5.14 18.61
C ILE A 521 59.13 -4.08 19.48
N ILE A 522 59.86 -3.04 19.86
CA ILE A 522 59.30 -1.86 20.54
C ILE A 522 59.48 -0.67 19.60
N THR A 523 58.39 0.02 19.28
CA THR A 523 58.34 1.15 18.35
C THR A 523 57.70 2.35 19.02
N ALA A 524 58.13 3.55 18.64
CA ALA A 524 57.44 4.76 19.05
C ALA A 524 56.01 4.78 18.49
N SER A 525 55.07 5.34 19.26
CA SER A 525 53.72 5.68 18.81
C SER A 525 53.55 7.20 18.85
N SER A 526 52.87 7.74 17.85
CA SER A 526 52.55 9.17 17.76
C SER A 526 51.04 9.33 17.64
N THR A 527 50.47 10.26 18.40
CA THR A 527 49.09 10.74 18.20
C THR A 527 49.04 11.94 17.26
N ALA A 528 50.19 12.46 16.84
CA ALA A 528 50.29 13.62 15.95
C ALA A 528 50.54 13.18 14.51
N LEU A 529 49.82 13.82 13.57
CA LEU A 529 50.15 13.88 12.16
C LEU A 529 50.40 15.35 11.81
N ALA A 530 51.67 15.73 11.69
CA ALA A 530 52.06 17.08 11.31
C ALA A 530 52.14 17.21 9.79
N ASP A 531 51.48 18.21 9.24
CA ASP A 531 51.51 18.60 7.84
C ASP A 531 51.68 20.13 7.77
N ASN A 532 52.95 20.54 7.82
CA ASN A 532 53.35 21.95 7.77
C ASN A 532 53.01 22.65 6.44
N THR A 533 52.46 21.92 5.45
CA THR A 533 51.96 22.51 4.20
C THR A 533 50.54 23.06 4.35
N LYS A 534 49.88 22.81 5.48
CA LYS A 534 48.49 23.23 5.74
C LYS A 534 48.41 24.42 6.69
N ALA A 535 47.28 25.12 6.59
CA ALA A 535 46.91 26.24 7.45
C ALA A 535 45.43 26.09 7.85
N TRP A 536 45.13 25.07 8.65
CA TRP A 536 43.80 24.74 9.15
C TRP A 536 43.32 25.72 10.22
N THR A 537 42.00 25.86 10.35
CA THR A 537 41.42 26.50 11.53
C THR A 537 41.47 25.50 12.71
N ALA A 538 41.79 26.00 13.91
CA ALA A 538 41.85 25.16 15.10
C ALA A 538 40.55 24.35 15.29
N ASN A 539 40.69 23.04 15.49
CA ASN A 539 39.62 22.06 15.68
C ASN A 539 38.61 21.87 14.53
N GLN A 540 38.84 22.43 13.34
CA GLN A 540 37.91 22.25 12.22
C GLN A 540 37.69 20.77 11.81
N TRP A 541 38.65 19.89 12.13
CA TRP A 541 38.60 18.46 11.83
C TRP A 541 38.27 17.58 13.05
N ALA A 542 38.03 18.15 14.24
CA ALA A 542 37.70 17.38 15.43
C ALA A 542 36.46 16.50 15.21
N GLY A 543 36.54 15.23 15.61
CA GLY A 543 35.51 14.20 15.41
C GLY A 543 35.48 13.58 14.00
N ARG A 544 36.29 14.06 13.05
CA ARG A 544 36.32 13.52 11.68
C ARG A 544 37.26 12.32 11.56
N PRO A 545 36.95 11.33 10.69
CA PRO A 545 37.89 10.29 10.32
C PRO A 545 39.02 10.86 9.45
N VAL A 546 40.26 10.47 9.73
CA VAL A 546 41.42 10.62 8.86
C VAL A 546 41.94 9.25 8.46
N VAL A 547 42.17 9.06 7.16
CA VAL A 547 42.66 7.81 6.56
C VAL A 547 43.99 8.06 5.89
N ILE A 548 44.98 7.20 6.12
CA ILE A 548 46.25 7.19 5.36
C ILE A 548 46.05 6.30 4.14
N ASN A 549 46.15 6.88 2.94
CA ASN A 549 45.84 6.18 1.68
C ASN A 549 47.09 5.65 0.97
N ALA A 550 48.26 6.22 1.23
CA ALA A 550 49.54 5.78 0.67
C ALA A 550 50.72 6.10 1.61
N GLY A 551 51.89 5.49 1.36
CA GLY A 551 53.10 5.67 2.17
C GLY A 551 53.10 4.88 3.48
N THR A 552 53.98 5.26 4.42
CA THR A 552 54.10 4.59 5.71
C THR A 552 52.79 4.70 6.49
N GLY A 553 52.21 3.57 6.89
CA GLY A 553 50.95 3.54 7.62
C GLY A 553 49.69 3.57 6.75
N ALA A 554 49.80 3.38 5.43
CA ALA A 554 48.66 3.20 4.53
C ALA A 554 47.66 2.13 5.02
N GLY A 555 46.37 2.41 4.86
CA GLY A 555 45.26 1.60 5.34
C GLY A 555 44.84 1.89 6.79
N GLN A 556 45.56 2.75 7.51
CA GLN A 556 45.14 3.17 8.86
C GLN A 556 44.07 4.26 8.79
N THR A 557 42.99 4.05 9.55
CA THR A 557 41.96 5.06 9.83
C THR A 557 42.01 5.43 11.31
N ARG A 558 41.90 6.73 11.63
CA ARG A 558 41.80 7.25 13.01
C ARG A 558 40.76 8.36 13.11
N THR A 559 40.30 8.62 14.32
CA THR A 559 39.44 9.77 14.61
C THR A 559 40.31 10.94 15.03
N VAL A 560 40.14 12.10 14.41
CA VAL A 560 40.78 13.34 14.83
C VAL A 560 40.14 13.80 16.14
N VAL A 561 40.91 13.91 17.21
CA VAL A 561 40.48 14.44 18.51
C VAL A 561 40.50 15.96 18.49
N SER A 562 41.53 16.55 17.87
CA SER A 562 41.72 17.99 17.72
C SER A 562 42.68 18.27 16.57
N ASN A 563 42.74 19.52 16.11
CA ASN A 563 43.80 19.95 15.18
C ASN A 563 44.25 21.39 15.46
N THR A 564 45.54 21.64 15.25
CA THR A 564 46.12 22.99 15.15
C THR A 564 46.04 23.47 13.69
N THR A 565 46.81 24.51 13.36
CA THR A 565 47.00 25.01 11.99
C THR A 565 47.64 24.00 11.06
N ASP A 566 48.42 23.07 11.58
CA ASP A 566 49.26 22.15 10.78
C ASP A 566 49.28 20.72 11.33
N THR A 567 48.70 20.45 12.49
CA THR A 567 48.85 19.15 13.16
C THR A 567 47.50 18.57 13.54
N LEU A 568 47.22 17.34 13.10
CA LEU A 568 46.09 16.55 13.61
C LEU A 568 46.53 15.78 14.85
N THR A 569 45.75 15.86 15.92
CA THR A 569 45.86 14.94 17.06
C THR A 569 44.77 13.88 16.94
N VAL A 570 45.13 12.60 16.95
CA VAL A 570 44.20 11.49 16.68
C VAL A 570 44.09 10.48 17.83
N SER A 571 43.00 9.70 17.81
CA SER A 571 42.81 8.53 18.65
C SER A 571 42.19 7.37 17.85
N PRO A 572 42.66 6.13 18.04
CA PRO A 572 43.86 5.73 18.77
C PRO A 572 45.17 6.26 18.12
N ALA A 573 46.34 6.09 18.77
CA ALA A 573 47.63 6.50 18.20
C ALA A 573 47.96 5.75 16.89
N TRP A 574 48.86 6.30 16.09
CA TRP A 574 49.33 5.68 14.85
C TRP A 574 50.28 4.50 15.12
N ASP A 575 50.14 3.42 14.35
CA ASP A 575 51.03 2.26 14.34
C ASP A 575 50.91 1.51 12.99
N PRO A 576 51.92 1.58 12.09
CA PRO A 576 53.17 2.37 12.21
C PRO A 576 52.92 3.90 12.09
N ILE A 577 53.85 4.72 12.59
CA ILE A 577 53.76 6.19 12.54
C ILE A 577 53.88 6.66 11.07
N PRO A 578 52.91 7.44 10.53
CA PRO A 578 53.05 8.10 9.24
C PRO A 578 54.28 8.99 9.17
N ASP A 579 55.02 8.93 8.07
CA ASP A 579 56.18 9.76 7.82
C ASP A 579 55.90 10.81 6.73
N GLY A 580 56.91 11.56 6.31
CA GLY A 580 56.77 12.59 5.27
C GLY A 580 56.38 12.07 3.88
N THR A 581 56.32 10.75 3.67
CA THR A 581 55.86 10.11 2.43
C THR A 581 54.38 9.68 2.48
N SER A 582 53.74 9.79 3.65
CA SER A 582 52.36 9.35 3.85
C SER A 582 51.34 10.32 3.27
N GLU A 583 50.43 9.81 2.43
CA GLU A 583 49.31 10.58 1.91
C GLU A 583 48.05 10.27 2.72
N TYR A 584 47.24 11.28 3.03
CA TYR A 584 46.04 11.13 3.86
C TYR A 584 44.82 11.87 3.30
N VAL A 585 43.63 11.43 3.72
CA VAL A 585 42.35 12.09 3.44
C VAL A 585 41.55 12.24 4.74
N ILE A 586 40.86 13.38 4.91
CA ILE A 586 39.94 13.63 6.02
C ILE A 586 38.52 13.67 5.47
N THR A 587 37.61 12.86 6.02
CA THR A 587 36.23 12.78 5.53
C THR A 587 35.40 13.95 6.05
N GLN A 588 34.90 14.80 5.14
CA GLN A 588 34.00 15.91 5.46
C GLN A 588 32.54 15.52 5.23
N THR A 589 31.65 15.81 6.18
CA THR A 589 30.20 15.84 5.94
C THR A 589 29.72 17.27 6.09
N ALA A 590 28.99 17.77 5.10
CA ALA A 590 28.43 19.11 5.08
C ALA A 590 26.92 19.05 5.35
N THR A 591 26.41 19.91 6.22
CA THR A 591 24.96 20.01 6.51
C THR A 591 24.30 21.15 5.77
N THR A 592 25.07 21.95 5.03
CA THR A 592 24.58 23.15 4.36
C THR A 592 24.89 23.13 2.87
N LEU A 593 24.01 23.75 2.09
CA LEU A 593 24.20 24.09 0.67
C LEU A 593 23.85 25.57 0.52
N GLN A 594 24.82 26.38 0.10
CA GLN A 594 24.63 27.83 -0.09
C GLN A 594 24.52 28.14 -1.58
N ASP A 595 23.45 28.83 -1.96
CA ASP A 595 23.23 29.36 -3.30
C ASP A 595 22.98 30.87 -3.22
N ILE A 596 24.06 31.64 -3.37
CA ILE A 596 24.07 33.10 -3.29
C ILE A 596 23.26 33.78 -4.41
N THR A 597 22.85 33.04 -5.44
CA THR A 597 22.00 33.56 -6.53
C THR A 597 20.53 33.62 -6.15
N LYS A 598 20.16 33.05 -5.00
CA LYS A 598 18.77 32.97 -4.53
C LYS A 598 18.50 33.91 -3.36
N THR A 599 17.24 34.31 -3.26
CA THR A 599 16.68 35.07 -2.15
C THR A 599 15.35 34.43 -1.74
N TRP A 600 15.43 33.31 -1.04
CA TRP A 600 14.30 32.60 -0.47
C TRP A 600 13.73 33.31 0.75
N THR A 601 12.47 33.02 1.07
CA THR A 601 11.95 33.36 2.39
C THR A 601 12.51 32.36 3.41
N VAL A 602 12.78 32.82 4.65
CA VAL A 602 13.22 31.93 5.74
C VAL A 602 12.24 30.76 5.88
N ASP A 603 12.80 29.55 5.91
CA ASP A 603 12.10 28.27 6.03
C ASP A 603 11.07 27.93 4.94
N GLN A 604 11.07 28.65 3.81
CA GLN A 604 10.27 28.34 2.63
C GLN A 604 10.34 26.87 2.18
N TRP A 605 11.51 26.26 2.35
CA TRP A 605 11.85 24.91 1.90
C TRP A 605 11.95 23.90 3.06
N ALA A 606 11.70 24.29 4.31
CA ALA A 606 11.75 23.37 5.43
C ALA A 606 10.81 22.16 5.24
N GLY A 607 11.30 20.96 5.53
CA GLY A 607 10.63 19.68 5.31
C GLY A 607 10.58 19.22 3.85
N ARG A 608 11.15 19.97 2.89
CA ARG A 608 11.16 19.58 1.47
C ARG A 608 12.40 18.75 1.11
N PRO A 609 12.26 17.73 0.25
CA PRO A 609 13.41 17.05 -0.31
C PRO A 609 14.22 17.98 -1.23
N VAL A 610 15.54 17.90 -1.12
CA VAL A 610 16.52 18.53 -2.02
C VAL A 610 17.45 17.46 -2.59
N ARG A 611 17.64 17.46 -3.91
CA ARG A 611 18.52 16.53 -4.63
C ARG A 611 19.58 17.29 -5.42
N ILE A 612 20.82 16.83 -5.37
CA ILE A 612 21.90 17.31 -6.25
C ILE A 612 21.78 16.58 -7.59
N ALA A 613 21.47 17.34 -8.64
CA ALA A 613 21.22 16.85 -9.99
C ALA A 613 22.51 16.66 -10.80
N ALA A 614 23.52 17.52 -10.61
CA ALA A 614 24.81 17.47 -11.31
C ALA A 614 25.92 18.15 -10.46
N GLY A 615 27.18 17.95 -10.82
CA GLY A 615 28.35 18.50 -10.10
C GLY A 615 28.78 17.68 -8.87
N ALA A 616 29.57 18.28 -7.97
CA ALA A 616 30.05 17.59 -6.77
C ALA A 616 28.87 17.11 -5.91
N GLY A 617 28.87 15.83 -5.56
CA GLY A 617 27.80 15.23 -4.79
C GLY A 617 26.51 14.90 -5.55
N ALA A 618 26.53 14.90 -6.88
CA ALA A 618 25.41 14.46 -7.72
C ALA A 618 24.87 13.08 -7.32
N GLY A 619 23.54 12.95 -7.35
CA GLY A 619 22.83 11.73 -6.96
C GLY A 619 22.44 11.69 -5.47
N GLN A 620 23.04 12.52 -4.62
CA GLN A 620 22.64 12.63 -3.22
C GLN A 620 21.29 13.33 -3.06
N THR A 621 20.49 12.83 -2.13
CA THR A 621 19.20 13.43 -1.73
C THR A 621 19.18 13.59 -0.21
N SER A 622 18.66 14.72 0.25
CA SER A 622 18.45 14.99 1.67
C SER A 622 17.16 15.79 1.88
N THR A 623 16.74 15.95 3.14
CA THR A 623 15.59 16.77 3.50
C THR A 623 16.08 18.10 4.04
N VAL A 624 15.56 19.21 3.53
CA VAL A 624 15.84 20.54 4.07
C VAL A 624 15.23 20.63 5.47
N SER A 625 16.05 20.76 6.51
CA SER A 625 15.60 20.98 7.88
C SER A 625 15.17 22.43 8.10
N THR A 626 15.93 23.38 7.55
CA THR A 626 15.66 24.83 7.57
C THR A 626 16.28 25.50 6.35
N ASN A 627 15.86 26.72 6.03
CA ASN A 627 16.60 27.54 5.06
C ASN A 627 16.60 29.03 5.42
N THR A 628 17.71 29.71 5.10
CA THR A 628 17.78 31.18 5.08
C THR A 628 17.41 31.69 3.68
N ALA A 629 17.71 32.96 3.40
CA ALA A 629 17.54 33.53 2.06
C ALA A 629 18.40 32.85 0.98
N ASN A 630 19.53 32.26 1.34
CA ASN A 630 20.46 31.69 0.37
C ASN A 630 21.15 30.41 0.84
N THR A 631 20.76 29.84 1.98
CA THR A 631 21.37 28.61 2.51
C THR A 631 20.31 27.60 2.88
N LEU A 632 20.42 26.38 2.36
CA LEU A 632 19.65 25.22 2.81
C LEU A 632 20.46 24.49 3.89
N THR A 633 19.83 24.18 5.01
CA THR A 633 20.35 23.22 6.00
C THR A 633 19.62 21.90 5.80
N VAL A 634 20.32 20.76 5.82
CA VAL A 634 19.74 19.46 5.47
C VAL A 634 19.99 18.38 6.53
N SER A 635 19.11 17.38 6.55
CA SER A 635 19.24 16.15 7.33
C SER A 635 18.68 14.96 6.54
N PRO A 636 19.44 13.85 6.37
CA PRO A 636 20.82 13.62 6.85
C PRO A 636 21.87 14.51 6.14
N ALA A 637 23.05 14.68 6.75
CA ALA A 637 24.15 15.48 6.16
C ALA A 637 24.63 14.90 4.82
N TRP A 638 25.16 15.76 3.94
CA TRP A 638 25.79 15.35 2.68
C TRP A 638 27.03 14.49 2.94
N THR A 639 27.14 13.37 2.23
CA THR A 639 28.30 12.45 2.26
C THR A 639 29.45 12.93 1.37
N THR A 640 29.12 13.63 0.28
CA THR A 640 30.07 14.39 -0.56
C THR A 640 29.61 15.84 -0.59
N MET A 641 30.49 16.78 -0.25
CA MET A 641 30.15 18.21 -0.16
C MET A 641 29.77 18.76 -1.54
N PRO A 642 28.56 19.31 -1.72
CA PRO A 642 28.23 20.06 -2.93
C PRO A 642 29.06 21.35 -3.00
N ASP A 643 29.52 21.71 -4.20
CA ASP A 643 30.32 22.91 -4.46
C ASP A 643 29.57 23.91 -5.34
N ALA A 644 30.22 24.99 -5.74
CA ALA A 644 29.61 26.04 -6.57
C ALA A 644 29.22 25.58 -7.99
N THR A 645 29.67 24.41 -8.43
CA THR A 645 29.29 23.79 -9.72
C THR A 645 28.12 22.81 -9.57
N SER A 646 27.70 22.52 -8.34
CA SER A 646 26.61 21.59 -8.06
C SER A 646 25.24 22.19 -8.41
N GLU A 647 24.52 21.55 -9.32
CA GLU A 647 23.12 21.88 -9.61
C GLU A 647 22.18 21.11 -8.68
N TYR A 648 21.16 21.75 -8.12
CA TYR A 648 20.20 21.10 -7.21
C TYR A 648 18.74 21.42 -7.56
N ARG A 649 17.81 20.60 -7.04
CA ARG A 649 16.35 20.78 -7.21
C ARG A 649 15.61 20.55 -5.88
N ILE A 650 14.59 21.36 -5.61
CA ILE A 650 13.71 21.29 -4.42
C ILE A 650 12.25 21.03 -4.85
N THR A 651 11.54 20.11 -4.19
CA THR A 651 10.17 19.73 -4.56
C THR A 651 9.09 20.65 -3.96
N GLN A 652 8.21 21.25 -4.79
CA GLN A 652 7.09 22.10 -4.38
C GLN A 652 5.72 21.40 -4.49
N ALA A 653 4.94 21.38 -3.42
CA ALA A 653 3.54 20.91 -3.45
C ALA A 653 2.55 22.08 -3.56
N SER A 654 1.56 22.00 -4.44
CA SER A 654 0.49 22.99 -4.64
C SER A 654 -0.84 22.29 -4.87
N THR A 655 -1.98 22.88 -4.49
CA THR A 655 -3.34 22.36 -4.72
C THR A 655 -4.10 23.10 -5.82
N LYS A 656 -3.45 24.07 -6.47
CA LYS A 656 -4.07 24.93 -7.48
C LYS A 656 -3.46 24.67 -8.86
N LEU A 657 -4.32 24.56 -9.86
CA LEU A 657 -3.97 24.59 -11.28
C LEU A 657 -4.64 25.84 -11.87
N GLN A 658 -3.85 26.81 -12.31
CA GLN A 658 -4.37 28.04 -12.91
C GLN A 658 -4.16 28.00 -14.42
N ASP A 659 -5.24 28.18 -15.18
CA ASP A 659 -5.22 28.35 -16.63
C ASP A 659 -5.92 29.66 -16.98
N ILE A 660 -5.13 30.73 -17.09
CA ILE A 660 -5.59 32.09 -17.41
C ILE A 660 -6.20 32.21 -18.81
N THR A 661 -6.07 31.20 -19.67
CA THR A 661 -6.66 31.19 -21.01
C THR A 661 -8.12 30.76 -21.01
N LYS A 662 -8.63 30.28 -19.86
CA LYS A 662 -10.01 29.81 -19.69
C LYS A 662 -10.84 30.78 -18.86
N THR A 663 -12.15 30.70 -19.07
CA THR A 663 -13.14 31.47 -18.30
C THR A 663 -14.32 30.56 -17.99
N TRP A 664 -14.17 29.73 -16.96
CA TRP A 664 -15.19 28.83 -16.45
C TRP A 664 -16.21 29.54 -15.58
N THR A 665 -17.36 28.91 -15.39
CA THR A 665 -18.28 29.31 -14.32
C THR A 665 -17.80 28.74 -12.98
N THR A 666 -18.11 29.44 -11.89
CA THR A 666 -17.71 29.00 -10.54
C THR A 666 -18.25 27.60 -10.26
N ASP A 667 -17.36 26.71 -9.81
CA ASP A 667 -17.65 25.31 -9.47
C ASP A 667 -18.19 24.42 -10.62
N GLN A 668 -18.08 24.86 -11.89
CA GLN A 668 -18.42 24.08 -13.10
C GLN A 668 -17.86 22.65 -13.08
N TRP A 669 -16.64 22.47 -12.57
CA TRP A 669 -15.90 21.21 -12.61
C TRP A 669 -15.82 20.52 -11.25
N LYS A 670 -16.51 21.01 -10.23
CA LYS A 670 -16.51 20.42 -8.90
C LYS A 670 -16.90 18.94 -8.95
N THR A 671 -16.22 18.11 -8.16
CA THR A 671 -16.31 16.64 -8.12
C THR A 671 -15.81 15.89 -9.36
N ARG A 672 -15.49 16.59 -10.46
CA ARG A 672 -14.90 15.97 -11.66
C ARG A 672 -13.42 15.69 -11.45
N VAL A 673 -12.88 14.78 -12.25
CA VAL A 673 -11.46 14.44 -12.21
C VAL A 673 -10.73 15.24 -13.29
N VAL A 674 -9.82 16.12 -12.87
CA VAL A 674 -8.85 16.76 -13.78
C VAL A 674 -7.62 15.87 -13.90
N THR A 675 -7.14 15.67 -15.12
CA THR A 675 -5.96 14.87 -15.44
C THR A 675 -5.00 15.70 -16.29
N ILE A 676 -3.76 15.88 -15.83
CA ILE A 676 -2.71 16.52 -16.62
C ILE A 676 -2.20 15.51 -17.65
N LYS A 677 -2.35 15.82 -18.94
CA LYS A 677 -2.01 14.94 -20.07
C LYS A 677 -0.60 15.15 -20.60
N ALA A 678 -0.06 16.37 -20.51
CA ALA A 678 1.28 16.71 -20.98
C ALA A 678 1.84 17.93 -20.22
N GLY A 679 3.14 18.18 -20.33
CA GLY A 679 3.84 19.27 -19.63
C GLY A 679 4.16 18.96 -18.16
N THR A 680 4.50 19.99 -17.39
CA THR A 680 4.90 19.82 -15.98
C THR A 680 3.77 19.16 -15.17
N GLY A 681 4.07 18.07 -14.47
CA GLY A 681 3.08 17.35 -13.67
C GLY A 681 2.13 16.43 -14.44
N ALA A 682 2.42 16.09 -15.71
CA ALA A 682 1.70 15.10 -16.50
C ALA A 682 1.55 13.73 -15.80
N GLY A 683 0.44 13.05 -16.05
CA GLY A 683 0.09 11.76 -15.42
C GLY A 683 -0.60 11.89 -14.07
N GLN A 684 -0.63 13.08 -13.48
CA GLN A 684 -1.37 13.32 -12.25
C GLN A 684 -2.86 13.56 -12.54
N SER A 685 -3.70 12.81 -11.82
CA SER A 685 -5.15 13.01 -11.79
C SER A 685 -5.61 13.36 -10.38
N LYS A 686 -6.51 14.32 -10.28
CA LYS A 686 -7.07 14.78 -9.00
C LYS A 686 -8.54 15.14 -9.16
N THR A 687 -9.31 14.92 -8.10
CA THR A 687 -10.68 15.40 -8.04
C THR A 687 -10.66 16.90 -7.78
N VAL A 688 -11.41 17.66 -8.58
CA VAL A 688 -11.60 19.10 -8.39
C VAL A 688 -12.54 19.30 -7.20
N SER A 689 -12.07 19.98 -6.17
CA SER A 689 -12.86 20.33 -4.98
C SER A 689 -13.64 21.64 -5.17
N SER A 690 -13.14 22.54 -6.01
CA SER A 690 -13.81 23.77 -6.45
C SER A 690 -13.11 24.36 -7.67
N ASN A 691 -13.75 25.28 -8.39
CA ASN A 691 -13.07 26.08 -9.41
C ASN A 691 -13.60 27.52 -9.48
N THR A 692 -12.70 28.46 -9.79
CA THR A 692 -13.05 29.83 -10.21
C THR A 692 -13.06 29.91 -11.74
N ALA A 693 -13.10 31.14 -12.29
CA ALA A 693 -13.05 31.37 -13.73
C ALA A 693 -11.81 30.79 -14.42
N ASN A 694 -10.67 30.71 -13.74
CA ASN A 694 -9.42 30.28 -14.38
C ASN A 694 -8.55 29.42 -13.46
N THR A 695 -9.09 28.94 -12.33
CA THR A 695 -8.32 28.16 -11.37
C THR A 695 -9.12 26.96 -10.89
N LEU A 696 -8.57 25.75 -11.06
CA LEU A 696 -9.05 24.54 -10.41
C LEU A 696 -8.34 24.38 -9.06
N THR A 697 -9.12 24.15 -8.00
CA THR A 697 -8.61 23.68 -6.72
C THR A 697 -8.92 22.20 -6.60
N VAL A 698 -7.92 21.40 -6.22
CA VAL A 698 -8.04 19.94 -6.18
C VAL A 698 -8.01 19.38 -4.76
N SER A 699 -8.54 18.17 -4.60
CA SER A 699 -8.75 17.50 -3.30
C SER A 699 -7.47 17.14 -2.53
N SER A 700 -6.31 17.13 -3.20
CA SER A 700 -5.00 16.92 -2.58
C SER A 700 -3.91 17.58 -3.42
N ALA A 701 -2.79 17.94 -2.79
CA ALA A 701 -1.69 18.61 -3.47
C ALA A 701 -1.11 17.77 -4.60
N TRP A 702 -0.67 18.44 -5.66
CA TRP A 702 0.12 17.89 -6.74
C TRP A 702 1.50 17.47 -6.20
N GLY A 703 1.97 16.28 -6.59
CA GLY A 703 3.33 15.82 -6.29
C GLY A 703 4.38 16.64 -7.05
N THR A 704 4.07 17.09 -8.27
CA THR A 704 4.80 18.12 -9.00
C THR A 704 3.80 19.18 -9.46
N LYS A 705 3.99 20.43 -9.03
CA LYS A 705 3.08 21.55 -9.37
C LYS A 705 3.00 21.75 -10.89
N PRO A 706 1.82 21.63 -11.51
CA PRO A 706 1.64 21.98 -12.92
C PRO A 706 1.87 23.48 -13.17
N ASP A 707 2.39 23.83 -14.35
CA ASP A 707 2.73 25.20 -14.74
C ASP A 707 2.09 25.57 -16.10
N GLY A 708 2.49 26.70 -16.68
CA GLY A 708 1.94 27.19 -17.96
C GLY A 708 2.21 26.30 -19.18
N SER A 709 3.07 25.27 -19.05
CA SER A 709 3.30 24.26 -20.10
C SER A 709 2.34 23.06 -20.00
N SER A 710 1.59 22.94 -18.90
CA SER A 710 0.78 21.77 -18.58
C SER A 710 -0.54 21.76 -19.36
N GLN A 711 -0.78 20.69 -20.12
CA GLN A 711 -2.05 20.44 -20.80
C GLN A 711 -2.90 19.47 -19.97
N TYR A 712 -4.22 19.68 -19.88
CA TYR A 712 -5.10 18.87 -19.01
C TYR A 712 -6.47 18.60 -19.63
N VAL A 713 -7.15 17.58 -19.10
CA VAL A 713 -8.53 17.22 -19.43
C VAL A 713 -9.37 17.01 -18.16
N ILE A 714 -10.68 17.21 -18.23
CA ILE A 714 -11.61 17.01 -17.11
C ILE A 714 -12.64 15.94 -17.51
N GLY A 715 -12.76 14.86 -16.73
CA GLY A 715 -13.60 13.71 -17.05
C GLY A 715 -15.10 13.93 -16.81
N VAL A 716 -15.95 13.59 -17.79
CA VAL A 716 -17.42 13.60 -17.73
C VAL A 716 -17.96 12.19 -18.01
N GLY A 717 -18.82 11.63 -17.16
CA GLY A 717 -19.38 10.26 -17.31
C GLY A 717 -20.91 10.22 -17.19
N ALA A 718 -21.57 9.21 -17.79
CA ALA A 718 -23.03 9.02 -17.76
C ALA A 718 -23.47 7.53 -17.75
N THR A 719 -24.55 7.20 -17.02
CA THR A 719 -25.25 5.88 -17.04
C THR A 719 -26.75 6.00 -16.71
N ALA A 720 -27.62 6.07 -17.72
CA ALA A 720 -29.05 5.78 -17.60
C ALA A 720 -29.52 4.89 -18.77
N THR A 721 -30.27 3.81 -18.46
CA THR A 721 -30.83 2.86 -19.44
C THR A 721 -32.35 3.04 -19.51
N ILE A 722 -32.91 3.08 -20.72
CA ILE A 722 -34.32 3.34 -21.04
C ILE A 722 -34.87 2.17 -21.85
N ALA A 723 -36.07 1.70 -21.53
CA ALA A 723 -36.76 0.64 -22.28
C ALA A 723 -37.66 1.23 -23.38
N LEU A 724 -37.72 0.58 -24.54
CA LEU A 724 -38.53 0.97 -25.71
C LEU A 724 -39.38 -0.21 -26.21
N THR A 725 -40.57 0.07 -26.76
CA THR A 725 -41.47 -0.93 -27.37
C THR A 725 -42.13 -0.40 -28.65
N GLY A 726 -42.51 -1.28 -29.58
CA GLY A 726 -43.21 -0.87 -30.81
C GLY A 726 -43.52 -2.00 -31.81
N THR A 727 -43.64 -1.66 -33.10
CA THR A 727 -44.16 -2.52 -34.17
C THR A 727 -43.18 -2.68 -35.34
N TYR A 728 -43.23 -3.86 -35.98
CA TYR A 728 -42.53 -4.15 -37.24
C TYR A 728 -43.54 -4.58 -38.29
N ASN A 729 -43.54 -3.90 -39.44
CA ASN A 729 -44.35 -4.28 -40.59
C ASN A 729 -43.49 -5.12 -41.54
N SER A 730 -43.74 -6.43 -41.57
CA SER A 730 -42.99 -7.37 -42.41
C SER A 730 -43.14 -7.13 -43.92
N SER A 731 -44.22 -6.46 -44.37
CA SER A 731 -44.48 -6.18 -45.78
C SER A 731 -43.74 -4.93 -46.27
N SER A 732 -43.72 -3.85 -45.46
CA SER A 732 -43.00 -2.61 -45.78
C SER A 732 -41.58 -2.57 -45.19
N ARG A 733 -41.22 -3.54 -44.36
CA ARG A 733 -39.98 -3.63 -43.57
C ARG A 733 -39.75 -2.42 -42.64
N ALA A 734 -40.82 -1.69 -42.32
CA ALA A 734 -40.77 -0.53 -41.45
C ALA A 734 -40.75 -0.94 -39.97
N VAL A 735 -39.92 -0.27 -39.18
CA VAL A 735 -39.75 -0.44 -37.73
C VAL A 735 -40.13 0.87 -37.05
N SER A 736 -40.96 0.82 -36.00
CA SER A 736 -41.29 1.97 -35.15
C SER A 736 -41.24 1.53 -33.69
N ALA A 737 -40.56 2.28 -32.81
CA ALA A 737 -40.48 2.01 -31.37
C ALA A 737 -40.41 3.29 -30.54
N SER A 738 -40.95 3.26 -29.31
CA SER A 738 -40.95 4.43 -28.41
C SER A 738 -40.83 4.04 -26.92
N GLY A 739 -40.40 4.98 -26.08
CA GLY A 739 -40.30 4.80 -24.63
C GLY A 739 -39.38 5.83 -23.95
N GLY A 740 -39.66 6.19 -22.70
CA GLY A 740 -38.88 7.17 -21.93
C GLY A 740 -38.78 8.57 -22.58
N GLY A 741 -39.76 8.95 -23.41
CA GLY A 741 -39.79 10.19 -24.17
C GLY A 741 -38.99 10.18 -25.48
N TYR A 742 -38.53 9.01 -25.94
CA TYR A 742 -37.88 8.81 -27.23
C TYR A 742 -38.80 8.09 -28.22
N THR A 743 -38.68 8.40 -29.51
CA THR A 743 -39.29 7.67 -30.63
C THR A 743 -38.20 7.33 -31.66
N PHE A 744 -38.31 6.17 -32.29
CA PHE A 744 -37.40 5.64 -33.30
C PHE A 744 -38.21 5.07 -34.46
N ASP A 745 -37.99 5.61 -35.66
CA ASP A 745 -38.65 5.19 -36.90
C ASP A 745 -37.61 4.84 -37.95
N GLY A 746 -37.68 3.65 -38.55
CA GLY A 746 -36.67 3.17 -39.49
C GLY A 746 -37.14 2.08 -40.45
N ALA A 747 -36.23 1.62 -41.30
CA ALA A 747 -36.47 0.58 -42.30
C ALA A 747 -35.35 -0.47 -42.29
N TYR A 748 -35.74 -1.74 -42.31
CA TYR A 748 -34.82 -2.87 -42.46
C TYR A 748 -34.60 -3.20 -43.94
N ASP A 749 -33.33 -3.26 -44.37
CA ASP A 749 -32.96 -3.51 -45.76
C ASP A 749 -33.31 -4.93 -46.26
N GLY A 750 -33.56 -5.86 -45.33
CA GLY A 750 -33.85 -7.26 -45.61
C GLY A 750 -32.66 -8.21 -45.46
N SER A 751 -31.45 -7.69 -45.23
CA SER A 751 -30.21 -8.45 -45.09
C SER A 751 -29.58 -8.31 -43.71
N SER A 752 -29.13 -7.10 -43.37
CA SER A 752 -28.29 -6.88 -42.18
C SER A 752 -28.38 -5.48 -41.61
N ARG A 753 -28.98 -4.51 -42.30
CA ARG A 753 -28.97 -3.10 -41.92
C ARG A 753 -30.38 -2.62 -41.56
N LEU A 754 -30.51 -2.02 -40.39
CA LEU A 754 -31.68 -1.26 -39.98
C LEU A 754 -31.24 0.16 -39.63
N GLU A 755 -31.86 1.15 -40.27
CA GLU A 755 -31.53 2.56 -40.09
C GLU A 755 -32.78 3.43 -40.07
N GLY A 756 -32.66 4.63 -39.53
CA GLY A 756 -33.79 5.54 -39.41
C GLY A 756 -33.51 6.80 -38.63
N THR A 757 -34.58 7.46 -38.22
CA THR A 757 -34.56 8.69 -37.43
C THR A 757 -35.07 8.45 -36.01
N PHE A 758 -34.62 9.26 -35.07
CA PHE A 758 -35.19 9.29 -33.73
C PHE A 758 -35.56 10.71 -33.31
N THR A 759 -36.49 10.83 -32.37
CA THR A 759 -36.73 12.07 -31.61
C THR A 759 -36.69 11.79 -30.10
N GLY A 760 -36.33 12.80 -29.30
CA GLY A 760 -36.20 12.72 -27.85
C GLY A 760 -37.00 13.80 -27.11
N PRO A 761 -36.99 13.79 -25.76
CA PRO A 761 -37.93 14.56 -24.91
C PRO A 761 -37.81 16.08 -25.02
N THR A 762 -36.71 16.58 -25.60
CA THR A 762 -36.33 18.00 -25.62
C THR A 762 -36.18 18.55 -27.05
N SER A 763 -37.01 18.07 -27.98
CA SER A 763 -36.92 18.42 -29.42
C SER A 763 -35.63 17.94 -30.08
N SER A 764 -34.86 17.10 -29.39
CA SER A 764 -33.68 16.44 -29.95
C SER A 764 -34.13 15.47 -31.02
N SER A 765 -33.50 15.52 -32.19
CA SER A 765 -33.76 14.60 -33.29
C SER A 765 -32.43 14.16 -33.89
N GLY A 766 -32.42 13.07 -34.63
CA GLY A 766 -31.21 12.61 -35.29
C GLY A 766 -31.39 11.28 -36.00
N THR A 767 -30.29 10.63 -36.35
CA THR A 767 -30.30 9.36 -37.07
C THR A 767 -29.70 8.24 -36.25
N PHE A 768 -30.12 7.02 -36.53
CA PHE A 768 -29.53 5.81 -35.97
C PHE A 768 -29.20 4.82 -37.09
N LEU A 769 -28.16 4.03 -36.84
CA LEU A 769 -27.74 2.93 -37.72
C LEU A 769 -27.46 1.71 -36.84
N THR A 770 -28.03 0.58 -37.21
CA THR A 770 -27.88 -0.70 -36.50
C THR A 770 -27.63 -1.84 -37.48
N GLU A 771 -26.94 -2.87 -36.99
CA GLU A 771 -26.68 -4.09 -37.75
C GLU A 771 -27.25 -5.33 -37.04
N ARG A 772 -27.73 -6.29 -37.83
CA ARG A 772 -28.20 -7.60 -37.36
C ARG A 772 -27.05 -8.32 -36.63
N ALA A 773 -27.26 -8.67 -35.37
CA ALA A 773 -26.29 -9.27 -34.45
C ALA A 773 -25.92 -10.71 -34.84
N THR A 774 -25.18 -10.88 -35.94
CA THR A 774 -24.68 -12.18 -36.41
C THR A 774 -23.31 -12.51 -35.82
N SER A 775 -22.49 -11.50 -35.45
CA SER A 775 -21.15 -11.70 -34.89
C SER A 775 -20.61 -10.51 -34.05
N ASN A 776 -21.34 -10.04 -33.04
CA ASN A 776 -20.88 -9.01 -32.09
C ASN A 776 -20.36 -7.70 -32.77
N PRO A 777 -21.20 -6.99 -33.55
CA PRO A 777 -20.77 -5.83 -34.33
C PRO A 777 -20.25 -4.68 -33.45
N MET A 778 -19.19 -4.00 -33.90
CA MET A 778 -18.61 -2.82 -33.23
C MET A 778 -19.11 -1.54 -33.87
N ALA A 779 -19.66 -0.61 -33.09
CA ALA A 779 -20.16 0.67 -33.59
C ALA A 779 -19.25 1.84 -33.19
N PHE A 780 -19.01 2.77 -34.12
CA PHE A 780 -18.21 3.97 -33.91
C PHE A 780 -19.00 5.21 -34.35
N CYS A 781 -18.86 6.30 -33.59
CA CYS A 781 -19.39 7.61 -33.96
C CYS A 781 -18.42 8.70 -33.52
N GLY A 782 -18.33 9.79 -34.27
CA GLY A 782 -17.43 10.88 -33.93
C GLY A 782 -17.48 12.07 -34.89
N PRO A 783 -17.00 13.24 -34.46
CA PRO A 783 -16.87 14.40 -35.33
C PRO A 783 -15.76 14.18 -36.37
N PHE A 784 -15.92 14.74 -37.56
CA PHE A 784 -14.87 14.86 -38.56
C PHE A 784 -14.71 16.32 -39.01
N THR A 785 -13.49 16.68 -39.40
CA THR A 785 -13.16 18.00 -39.93
C THR A 785 -12.90 17.85 -41.43
N SER A 786 -13.71 18.50 -42.28
CA SER A 786 -13.52 18.43 -43.74
C SER A 786 -12.40 19.38 -44.16
N THR A 787 -11.48 18.89 -44.99
CA THR A 787 -10.44 19.72 -45.63
C THR A 787 -10.95 20.48 -46.86
N ASN A 788 -12.20 20.22 -47.31
CA ASN A 788 -12.66 20.56 -48.67
C ASN A 788 -13.93 21.45 -48.68
N ALA A 789 -14.09 22.32 -47.68
CA ALA A 789 -15.17 23.33 -47.59
C ALA A 789 -16.63 22.82 -47.47
N GLN A 790 -16.89 21.52 -47.29
CA GLN A 790 -18.24 21.02 -46.99
C GLN A 790 -18.64 21.08 -45.49
N GLY A 791 -17.85 21.77 -44.67
CA GLY A 791 -18.10 21.92 -43.23
C GLY A 791 -17.72 20.69 -42.41
N ASN A 792 -17.46 20.92 -41.12
CA ASN A 792 -17.28 19.85 -40.14
C ASN A 792 -18.58 19.03 -40.05
N GLY A 793 -18.48 17.75 -39.73
CA GLY A 793 -19.63 16.87 -39.67
C GLY A 793 -19.46 15.75 -38.65
N ILE A 794 -20.35 14.78 -38.67
CA ILE A 794 -20.33 13.61 -37.79
C ILE A 794 -20.46 12.35 -38.63
N PHE A 795 -19.71 11.30 -38.30
CA PHE A 795 -19.89 9.98 -38.91
C PHE A 795 -20.52 8.98 -37.93
N ASN A 796 -21.23 8.00 -38.46
CA ASN A 796 -21.76 6.85 -37.74
C ASN A 796 -21.48 5.59 -38.57
N VAL A 797 -20.70 4.65 -38.03
CA VAL A 797 -20.27 3.42 -38.74
C VAL A 797 -20.39 2.18 -37.85
N THR A 798 -20.70 1.04 -38.44
CA THR A 798 -20.66 -0.29 -37.81
C THR A 798 -19.67 -1.18 -38.54
N LEU A 799 -18.89 -1.97 -37.79
CA LEU A 799 -17.92 -2.93 -38.28
C LEU A 799 -18.36 -4.34 -37.89
N SER A 800 -18.41 -5.23 -38.88
CA SER A 800 -18.82 -6.62 -38.73
C SER A 800 -17.88 -7.51 -39.51
N GLY A 801 -17.04 -8.24 -38.78
CA GLY A 801 -15.88 -8.91 -39.36
C GLY A 801 -14.94 -7.91 -40.02
N SER A 802 -14.73 -8.07 -41.34
CA SER A 802 -13.95 -7.14 -42.16
C SER A 802 -14.81 -6.14 -42.94
N THR A 803 -16.13 -6.12 -42.77
CA THR A 803 -17.03 -5.25 -43.54
C THR A 803 -17.43 -4.04 -42.70
N LEU A 804 -17.24 -2.85 -43.26
CA LEU A 804 -17.61 -1.56 -42.69
C LEU A 804 -18.89 -1.06 -43.35
N PHE A 805 -19.86 -0.63 -42.56
CA PHE A 805 -21.08 0.06 -43.02
C PHE A 805 -21.18 1.41 -42.34
N GLY A 806 -21.61 2.45 -43.05
CA GLY A 806 -21.97 3.69 -42.37
C GLY A 806 -22.13 4.92 -43.23
N ALA A 807 -22.27 6.06 -42.58
CA ALA A 807 -22.45 7.34 -43.24
C ALA A 807 -21.82 8.50 -42.47
N ALA A 808 -21.42 9.54 -43.19
CA ALA A 808 -20.99 10.83 -42.68
C ALA A 808 -22.02 11.91 -43.04
N THR A 809 -22.45 12.70 -42.07
CA THR A 809 -23.35 13.83 -42.28
C THR A 809 -22.59 15.14 -42.07
N ALA A 810 -22.52 15.98 -43.10
CA ALA A 810 -21.95 17.32 -43.00
C ALA A 810 -22.87 18.28 -42.24
N ALA A 811 -22.33 19.38 -41.69
CA ALA A 811 -23.11 20.42 -41.00
C ALA A 811 -24.27 21.01 -41.84
N GLY A 812 -24.24 20.88 -43.17
CA GLY A 812 -25.33 21.26 -44.08
C GLY A 812 -26.44 20.21 -44.26
N GLY A 813 -26.39 19.09 -43.54
CA GLY A 813 -27.37 17.99 -43.62
C GLY A 813 -27.14 17.00 -44.78
N THR A 814 -26.11 17.20 -45.60
CA THR A 814 -25.74 16.28 -46.68
C THR A 814 -25.11 15.01 -46.11
N VAL A 815 -25.57 13.84 -46.56
CA VAL A 815 -25.12 12.51 -46.10
C VAL A 815 -24.23 11.84 -47.16
N PHE A 816 -23.10 11.27 -46.73
CA PHE A 816 -22.13 10.52 -47.54
C PHE A 816 -22.04 9.08 -47.04
N ALA A 817 -22.06 8.07 -47.92
CA ALA A 817 -21.86 6.68 -47.53
C ALA A 817 -20.38 6.37 -47.25
N LEU A 818 -20.10 5.53 -46.26
CA LEU A 818 -18.77 5.10 -45.81
C LEU A 818 -18.59 3.57 -45.87
N ASP A 819 -19.38 2.89 -46.68
CA ASP A 819 -19.38 1.42 -46.78
C ASP A 819 -18.05 0.91 -47.40
N GLY A 820 -17.45 -0.16 -46.86
CA GLY A 820 -16.15 -0.67 -47.31
C GLY A 820 -15.69 -2.00 -46.66
N THR A 821 -14.44 -2.43 -46.94
CA THR A 821 -13.81 -3.61 -46.31
C THR A 821 -12.44 -3.28 -45.72
N LEU A 822 -12.14 -3.80 -44.51
CA LEU A 822 -10.87 -3.64 -43.81
C LEU A 822 -9.89 -4.73 -44.27
N ALA A 823 -8.72 -4.35 -44.78
CA ALA A 823 -7.64 -5.28 -45.10
C ALA A 823 -6.92 -5.76 -43.82
N ALA A 824 -6.61 -7.05 -43.75
CA ALA A 824 -5.97 -7.68 -42.60
C ALA A 824 -4.52 -7.20 -42.41
N GLY A 825 -4.27 -6.55 -41.27
CA GLY A 825 -2.95 -6.28 -40.71
C GLY A 825 -2.97 -6.61 -39.22
N ASP A 826 -2.65 -7.87 -38.92
CA ASP A 826 -2.34 -8.54 -37.65
C ASP A 826 -3.00 -8.08 -36.33
N ASN A 827 -3.98 -8.87 -35.88
CA ASN A 827 -4.48 -8.91 -34.51
C ASN A 827 -4.03 -10.19 -33.77
N GLY A 828 -3.26 -9.96 -32.71
CA GLY A 828 -2.89 -10.74 -31.51
C GLY A 828 -3.34 -12.18 -31.26
N THR A 829 -2.41 -12.94 -30.64
CA THR A 829 -2.70 -13.91 -29.56
C THR A 829 -1.56 -13.96 -28.53
N GLY A 830 -1.89 -13.89 -27.23
CA GLY A 830 -1.08 -14.46 -26.14
C GLY A 830 -0.06 -13.58 -25.40
N SER A 831 0.23 -12.35 -25.82
CA SER A 831 1.20 -11.53 -25.10
C SER A 831 0.55 -10.62 -24.05
N GLY A 832 1.26 -10.40 -22.93
CA GLY A 832 1.21 -9.10 -22.29
C GLY A 832 1.73 -8.03 -23.25
N ASP A 833 1.96 -6.84 -22.73
CA ASP A 833 2.23 -5.70 -23.58
C ASP A 833 3.45 -5.91 -24.52
N ALA A 834 3.35 -5.45 -25.76
CA ALA A 834 4.36 -5.60 -26.80
C ALA A 834 4.68 -4.23 -27.42
N GLY A 835 5.87 -4.08 -27.98
CA GLY A 835 6.30 -2.83 -28.59
C GLY A 835 7.71 -2.90 -29.17
N VAL A 836 8.29 -1.73 -29.45
CA VAL A 836 9.61 -1.56 -30.07
C VAL A 836 10.47 -0.72 -29.12
N ALA A 837 11.65 -1.23 -28.76
CA ALA A 837 12.52 -0.60 -27.78
C ALA A 837 13.42 0.48 -28.41
N ASN A 838 13.60 1.60 -27.69
CA ASN A 838 14.58 2.64 -27.94
C ASN A 838 15.47 2.75 -26.70
N SER A 839 16.71 2.27 -26.77
CA SER A 839 17.61 2.28 -25.61
C SER A 839 18.29 3.64 -25.42
N SER A 840 18.43 4.06 -24.16
CA SER A 840 19.28 5.20 -23.78
C SER A 840 20.72 4.72 -23.54
N ALA A 841 21.58 5.00 -24.53
CA ALA A 841 23.03 5.13 -24.49
C ALA A 841 23.88 4.00 -23.85
N ALA A 842 24.55 3.21 -24.69
CA ALA A 842 25.93 2.75 -24.43
C ALA A 842 26.65 2.49 -25.77
N GLY A 843 27.91 2.94 -25.87
CA GLY A 843 28.75 2.72 -27.05
C GLY A 843 29.16 1.24 -27.24
N PRO A 844 29.83 0.91 -28.36
CA PRO A 844 30.13 -0.47 -28.75
C PRO A 844 30.95 -1.21 -27.69
N GLY A 845 30.45 -2.36 -27.21
CA GLY A 845 31.20 -3.30 -26.35
C GLY A 845 30.75 -3.41 -24.88
N GLN A 846 29.60 -2.87 -24.47
CA GLN A 846 29.08 -3.01 -23.10
C GLN A 846 27.87 -3.97 -23.00
N THR A 847 27.51 -4.39 -21.79
CA THR A 847 26.31 -5.22 -21.50
C THR A 847 25.24 -4.36 -20.81
N SER A 848 23.99 -4.38 -21.29
CA SER A 848 22.88 -3.61 -20.71
C SER A 848 21.92 -4.49 -19.90
N THR A 849 21.38 -3.95 -18.81
CA THR A 849 20.34 -4.58 -17.98
C THR A 849 18.96 -3.97 -18.20
N THR A 850 18.82 -2.98 -19.08
CA THR A 850 17.55 -2.26 -19.31
C THR A 850 17.08 -2.36 -20.75
N LEU A 851 15.75 -2.34 -20.93
CA LEU A 851 15.06 -2.24 -22.22
C LEU A 851 13.96 -1.20 -22.08
N GLN A 852 14.09 -0.06 -22.78
CA GLN A 852 13.15 1.06 -22.71
C GLN A 852 12.28 1.12 -23.97
N ASP A 853 10.97 1.28 -23.83
CA ASP A 853 10.03 1.47 -24.92
C ASP A 853 9.34 2.84 -24.79
N THR A 854 9.74 3.78 -25.64
CA THR A 854 9.22 5.15 -25.66
C THR A 854 7.77 5.26 -26.11
N THR A 855 7.20 4.22 -26.71
CA THR A 855 5.76 4.12 -27.04
C THR A 855 4.92 3.77 -25.80
N LYS A 856 5.54 3.27 -24.73
CA LYS A 856 4.94 3.05 -23.40
C LYS A 856 5.09 4.27 -22.52
N LEU A 857 4.76 5.43 -23.06
CA LEU A 857 4.70 6.70 -22.32
C LEU A 857 3.25 7.22 -22.33
N GLY A 858 2.86 7.93 -21.27
CA GLY A 858 1.49 8.42 -21.15
C GLY A 858 0.49 7.32 -20.79
N THR A 859 -0.63 7.19 -21.51
CA THR A 859 -1.70 6.24 -21.17
C THR A 859 -1.34 4.78 -21.45
N SER A 860 -0.30 4.54 -22.24
CA SER A 860 0.24 3.23 -22.55
C SER A 860 1.41 2.85 -21.63
N ALA A 861 1.72 3.68 -20.64
CA ALA A 861 2.80 3.44 -19.70
C ALA A 861 2.52 2.25 -18.80
N TRP A 862 3.56 1.48 -18.53
CA TRP A 862 3.49 0.41 -17.56
C TRP A 862 3.37 0.97 -16.14
N THR A 863 2.78 0.17 -15.27
CA THR A 863 2.79 0.47 -13.84
C THR A 863 4.09 -0.05 -13.22
N LEU A 864 4.58 0.62 -12.18
CA LEU A 864 5.81 0.23 -11.48
C LEU A 864 5.70 -1.21 -10.96
N HIS A 865 6.71 -2.04 -11.21
CA HIS A 865 6.76 -3.48 -10.93
C HIS A 865 5.63 -4.32 -11.59
N GLN A 866 4.84 -3.76 -12.51
CA GLN A 866 3.75 -4.49 -13.19
C GLN A 866 4.18 -5.84 -13.77
N TRP A 867 5.40 -5.87 -14.29
CA TRP A 867 6.00 -6.99 -14.97
C TRP A 867 7.10 -7.67 -14.14
N LEU A 868 7.23 -7.35 -12.85
CA LEU A 868 8.17 -8.00 -11.94
C LEU A 868 7.97 -9.53 -11.93
N GLY A 869 9.05 -10.26 -12.20
CA GLY A 869 9.06 -11.73 -12.28
C GLY A 869 8.38 -12.31 -13.52
N ARG A 870 8.14 -11.49 -14.56
CA ARG A 870 7.72 -11.92 -15.91
C ARG A 870 8.92 -12.18 -16.80
N LEU A 871 8.71 -12.88 -17.91
CA LEU A 871 9.73 -13.05 -18.95
C LEU A 871 9.48 -12.05 -20.08
N VAL A 872 10.55 -11.44 -20.57
CA VAL A 872 10.56 -10.61 -21.79
C VAL A 872 11.43 -11.28 -22.85
N ARG A 873 10.93 -11.31 -24.09
CA ARG A 873 11.66 -11.83 -25.26
C ARG A 873 11.76 -10.78 -26.35
N THR A 874 12.94 -10.62 -26.94
CA THR A 874 13.16 -9.79 -28.14
C THR A 874 12.85 -10.63 -29.39
N ASN A 875 11.90 -10.21 -30.22
CA ASN A 875 11.38 -10.99 -31.34
C ASN A 875 11.71 -10.42 -32.73
N ALA A 876 12.22 -9.19 -32.82
CA ALA A 876 12.66 -8.56 -34.09
C ALA A 876 13.84 -7.61 -33.83
N GLY A 877 14.59 -7.24 -34.89
CA GLY A 877 15.70 -6.27 -34.81
C GLY A 877 17.02 -6.82 -34.26
N PHE A 878 17.94 -5.91 -33.89
CA PHE A 878 19.26 -6.27 -33.39
C PHE A 878 19.16 -6.93 -32.00
N GLY A 879 19.75 -8.12 -31.84
CA GLY A 879 19.67 -8.92 -30.62
C GLY A 879 18.42 -9.81 -30.48
N ALA A 880 17.62 -10.00 -31.55
CA ALA A 880 16.45 -10.89 -31.56
C ALA A 880 16.77 -12.35 -31.18
N GLY A 881 15.84 -13.01 -30.49
CA GLY A 881 15.97 -14.38 -30.00
C GLY A 881 16.37 -14.52 -28.52
N GLN A 882 16.74 -13.43 -27.84
CA GLN A 882 17.08 -13.42 -26.41
C GLN A 882 15.83 -13.36 -25.51
N THR A 883 15.84 -14.10 -24.41
CA THR A 883 14.80 -14.06 -23.35
C THR A 883 15.46 -13.76 -22.01
N ARG A 884 14.83 -12.91 -21.18
CA ARG A 884 15.29 -12.55 -19.82
C ARG A 884 14.14 -12.43 -18.83
N THR A 885 14.46 -12.52 -17.54
CA THR A 885 13.51 -12.26 -16.45
C THR A 885 13.52 -10.78 -16.10
N VAL A 886 12.34 -10.17 -16.07
CA VAL A 886 12.15 -8.81 -15.58
C VAL A 886 12.28 -8.82 -14.06
N VAL A 887 13.33 -8.18 -13.55
CA VAL A 887 13.61 -8.04 -12.11
C VAL A 887 13.08 -6.73 -11.54
N ASP A 888 12.69 -5.79 -12.40
CA ASP A 888 11.90 -4.61 -12.08
C ASP A 888 11.40 -3.98 -13.39
N ASN A 889 10.35 -3.16 -13.35
CA ASN A 889 10.01 -2.27 -14.44
C ASN A 889 9.41 -0.97 -13.92
N ASP A 890 9.69 0.13 -14.61
CA ASP A 890 9.02 1.40 -14.41
C ASP A 890 8.00 1.69 -15.51
N ALA A 891 7.66 2.97 -15.71
CA ALA A 891 6.65 3.42 -16.66
C ALA A 891 6.94 3.02 -18.11
N ASN A 892 8.21 2.91 -18.50
CA ASN A 892 8.58 2.63 -19.88
C ASN A 892 9.84 1.79 -20.03
N THR A 893 10.44 1.34 -18.93
CA THR A 893 11.72 0.62 -18.92
C THR A 893 11.57 -0.69 -18.15
N LEU A 894 11.96 -1.80 -18.77
CA LEU A 894 12.16 -3.09 -18.12
C LEU A 894 13.61 -3.19 -17.65
N THR A 895 13.81 -3.58 -16.39
CA THR A 895 15.11 -4.01 -15.86
C THR A 895 15.13 -5.53 -15.80
N VAL A 896 16.17 -6.16 -16.34
CA VAL A 896 16.23 -7.61 -16.51
C VAL A 896 17.47 -8.24 -15.88
N SER A 897 17.36 -9.53 -15.55
CA SER A 897 18.48 -10.36 -15.12
C SER A 897 18.40 -11.77 -15.74
N PRO A 898 19.52 -12.35 -16.20
CA PRO A 898 20.85 -11.73 -16.35
C PRO A 898 20.87 -10.62 -17.43
N ALA A 899 21.95 -9.85 -17.55
CA ALA A 899 22.08 -8.79 -18.56
C ALA A 899 21.90 -9.31 -20.01
N TRP A 900 21.52 -8.44 -20.93
CA TRP A 900 21.44 -8.77 -22.35
C TRP A 900 22.84 -9.11 -22.89
N THR A 901 22.94 -10.19 -23.68
CA THR A 901 24.21 -10.64 -24.27
C THR A 901 24.58 -9.75 -25.47
N THR A 902 23.57 -9.29 -26.20
CA THR A 902 23.68 -8.29 -27.26
C THR A 902 22.71 -7.15 -26.93
N ILE A 903 23.20 -5.90 -26.90
CA ILE A 903 22.40 -4.70 -26.56
C ILE A 903 21.29 -4.51 -27.59
N PRO A 904 20.02 -4.32 -27.17
CA PRO A 904 18.95 -3.81 -28.03
C PRO A 904 19.25 -2.35 -28.47
N GLU A 905 19.39 -2.10 -29.77
CA GLU A 905 19.65 -0.76 -30.34
C GLU A 905 18.42 -0.15 -31.03
N ASP A 906 18.46 1.18 -31.15
CA ASP A 906 17.36 2.13 -31.38
C ASP A 906 16.33 1.75 -32.48
N ALA A 907 15.06 1.95 -32.17
CA ALA A 907 13.87 1.94 -33.03
C ALA A 907 13.55 0.70 -33.89
N SER A 908 14.30 -0.40 -33.76
CA SER A 908 14.08 -1.62 -34.56
C SER A 908 13.89 -2.91 -33.75
N THR A 909 14.22 -2.92 -32.45
CA THR A 909 14.11 -4.15 -31.65
C THR A 909 12.71 -4.34 -31.09
N GLY A 910 11.95 -5.26 -31.70
CA GLY A 910 10.65 -5.69 -31.20
C GLY A 910 10.79 -6.54 -29.93
N TYR A 911 9.90 -6.36 -28.96
CA TYR A 911 9.82 -7.19 -27.76
C TYR A 911 8.39 -7.54 -27.35
N VAL A 912 8.28 -8.59 -26.54
CA VAL A 912 7.01 -9.10 -26.02
C VAL A 912 7.16 -9.48 -24.55
N ILE A 913 6.26 -8.99 -23.68
CA ILE A 913 6.17 -9.37 -22.25
C ILE A 913 5.13 -10.47 -22.07
N MET A 914 5.47 -11.55 -21.37
CA MET A 914 4.61 -12.73 -21.27
C MET A 914 3.66 -12.64 -20.05
N GLN A 915 2.34 -12.83 -20.21
CA GLN A 915 1.40 -12.92 -19.08
C GLN A 915 1.47 -14.30 -18.36
N LYS A 916 0.78 -14.42 -17.22
CA LYS A 916 0.74 -15.57 -16.30
C LYS A 916 -0.74 -15.93 -16.14
N SER A 917 -1.12 -17.14 -16.50
CA SER A 917 -2.48 -17.67 -16.39
C SER A 917 -2.52 -18.73 -15.31
N THR A 918 -3.61 -18.80 -14.54
CA THR A 918 -3.89 -19.94 -13.64
C THR A 918 -4.72 -21.01 -14.33
N THR A 919 -5.17 -20.80 -15.57
CA THR A 919 -6.04 -21.72 -16.28
C THR A 919 -5.41 -22.20 -17.59
N LEU A 920 -5.68 -23.47 -17.92
CA LEU A 920 -5.40 -24.11 -19.20
C LEU A 920 -6.72 -24.69 -19.69
N GLU A 921 -7.29 -24.15 -20.77
CA GLU A 921 -8.47 -24.73 -21.42
C GLU A 921 -8.00 -25.70 -22.51
N ASP A 922 -8.47 -26.95 -22.45
CA ASP A 922 -8.26 -27.94 -23.50
C ASP A 922 -9.57 -28.09 -24.29
N LEU A 923 -9.55 -27.59 -25.52
CA LEU A 923 -10.71 -27.60 -26.42
C LEU A 923 -11.02 -29.00 -26.95
N ASP A 924 -10.04 -29.92 -26.95
CA ASP A 924 -10.20 -31.32 -27.38
C ASP A 924 -10.90 -32.17 -26.30
N LYS A 925 -11.14 -31.60 -25.12
CA LYS A 925 -11.88 -32.19 -23.99
C LYS A 925 -13.29 -31.61 -23.84
N LYS A 926 -13.97 -31.32 -24.96
CA LYS A 926 -15.40 -30.95 -24.98
C LYS A 926 -16.27 -32.16 -25.37
N GLY A 927 -17.46 -32.28 -24.78
CA GLY A 927 -18.43 -33.34 -25.11
C GLY A 927 -18.05 -34.72 -24.56
N ALA A 928 -18.13 -35.77 -25.39
CA ALA A 928 -17.94 -37.17 -24.97
C ALA A 928 -16.52 -37.50 -24.46
N SER A 929 -15.55 -36.62 -24.68
CA SER A 929 -14.15 -36.76 -24.25
C SER A 929 -13.80 -35.86 -23.06
N ALA A 930 -14.81 -35.21 -22.44
CA ALA A 930 -14.63 -34.32 -21.30
C ALA A 930 -14.07 -35.05 -20.07
N TRP A 931 -13.29 -34.32 -19.28
CA TRP A 931 -12.86 -34.78 -17.98
C TRP A 931 -14.00 -34.78 -16.97
N THR A 932 -13.88 -35.60 -15.94
CA THR A 932 -14.70 -35.44 -14.76
C THR A 932 -14.16 -34.30 -13.90
N THR A 933 -15.06 -33.52 -13.28
CA THR A 933 -14.70 -32.40 -12.41
C THR A 933 -13.74 -32.88 -11.31
N ASN A 934 -12.61 -32.19 -11.18
CA ASN A 934 -11.53 -32.45 -10.22
C ASN A 934 -10.81 -33.80 -10.34
N GLN A 935 -10.99 -34.54 -11.43
CA GLN A 935 -10.25 -35.78 -11.73
C GLN A 935 -8.72 -35.65 -11.56
N TRP A 936 -8.18 -34.48 -11.87
CA TRP A 936 -6.75 -34.21 -11.92
C TRP A 936 -6.25 -33.31 -10.79
N ALA A 937 -7.12 -32.90 -9.86
CA ALA A 937 -6.75 -32.08 -8.71
C ALA A 937 -5.64 -32.76 -7.88
N GLY A 938 -4.62 -31.99 -7.51
CA GLY A 938 -3.42 -32.44 -6.81
C GLY A 938 -2.34 -33.08 -7.69
N ARG A 939 -2.59 -33.32 -8.99
CA ARG A 939 -1.59 -33.91 -9.90
C ARG A 939 -0.72 -32.85 -10.57
N ALA A 940 0.49 -33.23 -10.98
CA ALA A 940 1.36 -32.37 -11.75
C ALA A 940 0.97 -32.37 -13.23
N VAL A 941 0.90 -31.20 -13.87
CA VAL A 941 0.74 -31.02 -15.31
C VAL A 941 1.99 -30.35 -15.87
N SER A 942 2.56 -30.92 -16.93
CA SER A 942 3.76 -30.40 -17.61
C SER A 942 3.45 -30.08 -19.06
N ILE A 943 3.86 -28.91 -19.54
CA ILE A 943 3.78 -28.56 -20.97
C ILE A 943 5.05 -29.07 -21.64
N ASN A 944 4.90 -29.96 -22.62
CA ASN A 944 6.02 -30.65 -23.26
C ASN A 944 6.40 -30.05 -24.63
N ALA A 945 5.48 -29.36 -25.30
CA ALA A 945 5.73 -28.67 -26.57
C ALA A 945 4.75 -27.49 -26.74
N GLY A 946 5.05 -26.56 -27.66
CA GLY A 946 4.24 -25.34 -27.91
C GLY A 946 4.46 -24.22 -26.89
N ALA A 947 3.55 -23.25 -26.85
CA ALA A 947 3.68 -22.11 -25.93
C ALA A 947 3.74 -22.58 -24.47
N GLY A 948 4.76 -22.14 -23.74
CA GLY A 948 4.95 -22.52 -22.34
C GLY A 948 5.59 -23.88 -22.09
N ALA A 949 6.16 -24.54 -23.10
CA ALA A 949 6.94 -25.79 -22.95
C ALA A 949 8.06 -25.69 -21.89
N GLY A 950 8.26 -26.77 -21.14
CA GLY A 950 9.23 -26.85 -20.04
C GLY A 950 8.68 -26.39 -18.69
N GLN A 951 7.40 -26.01 -18.61
CA GLN A 951 6.76 -25.64 -17.36
C GLN A 951 5.97 -26.79 -16.75
N THR A 952 6.12 -26.99 -15.44
CA THR A 952 5.33 -27.94 -14.64
C THR A 952 4.60 -27.21 -13.53
N ARG A 953 3.32 -27.55 -13.28
CA ARG A 953 2.49 -26.99 -12.19
C ARG A 953 1.64 -28.07 -11.53
N THR A 954 1.13 -27.78 -10.32
CA THR A 954 0.13 -28.61 -9.66
C THR A 954 -1.26 -28.15 -10.07
N VAL A 955 -2.12 -29.05 -10.49
CA VAL A 955 -3.54 -28.78 -10.76
C VAL A 955 -4.24 -28.57 -9.42
N ALA A 956 -4.73 -27.36 -9.16
CA ALA A 956 -5.53 -27.03 -7.98
C ALA A 956 -6.97 -27.56 -8.10
N SER A 957 -7.54 -27.52 -9.31
CA SER A 957 -8.87 -28.05 -9.63
C SER A 957 -9.00 -28.24 -11.15
N ASN A 958 -10.01 -28.98 -11.60
CA ASN A 958 -10.36 -28.99 -13.02
C ASN A 958 -11.87 -29.10 -13.25
N THR A 959 -12.36 -28.46 -14.31
CA THR A 959 -13.70 -28.66 -14.85
C THR A 959 -13.68 -29.77 -15.92
N ALA A 960 -14.76 -29.85 -16.71
CA ALA A 960 -14.87 -30.73 -17.86
C ALA A 960 -13.76 -30.54 -18.91
N ASN A 961 -13.24 -29.33 -19.05
CA ASN A 961 -12.31 -28.96 -20.13
C ASN A 961 -11.28 -27.90 -19.72
N THR A 962 -11.17 -27.58 -18.42
CA THR A 962 -10.23 -26.55 -17.94
C THR A 962 -9.48 -27.05 -16.72
N LEU A 963 -8.15 -27.00 -16.75
CA LEU A 963 -7.32 -27.17 -15.56
C LEU A 963 -7.07 -25.81 -14.92
N THR A 964 -7.26 -25.71 -13.60
CA THR A 964 -6.78 -24.58 -12.79
C THR A 964 -5.54 -25.03 -12.04
N VAL A 965 -4.45 -24.28 -12.11
CA VAL A 965 -3.14 -24.66 -11.54
C VAL A 965 -2.64 -23.66 -10.49
N SER A 966 -1.79 -24.16 -9.58
CA SER A 966 -1.05 -23.35 -8.61
C SER A 966 0.40 -23.86 -8.48
N PRO A 967 1.41 -22.96 -8.50
CA PRO A 967 1.33 -21.53 -8.82
C PRO A 967 0.94 -21.28 -10.30
N ALA A 968 0.67 -20.04 -10.70
CA ALA A 968 0.30 -19.71 -12.09
C ALA A 968 1.40 -20.07 -13.11
N TRP A 969 1.02 -20.33 -14.37
CA TRP A 969 1.95 -20.50 -15.49
C TRP A 969 2.80 -19.23 -15.69
N ASN A 970 4.10 -19.36 -15.96
CA ASN A 970 5.02 -18.26 -16.26
C ASN A 970 4.88 -17.75 -17.70
N LEU A 971 4.59 -18.64 -18.65
CA LEU A 971 4.15 -18.34 -20.01
C LEU A 971 2.82 -19.07 -20.24
N ILE A 972 1.79 -18.33 -20.66
CA ILE A 972 0.44 -18.86 -20.89
C ILE A 972 0.49 -19.93 -21.99
N PRO A 973 0.05 -21.16 -21.73
CA PRO A 973 -0.13 -22.14 -22.79
C PRO A 973 -1.30 -21.73 -23.70
N ASP A 974 -1.15 -21.92 -25.01
CA ASP A 974 -2.14 -21.58 -26.04
C ASP A 974 -2.55 -22.82 -26.84
N GLY A 975 -3.28 -22.64 -27.95
CA GLY A 975 -3.72 -23.74 -28.81
C GLY A 975 -2.61 -24.55 -29.49
N THR A 976 -1.34 -24.13 -29.37
CA THR A 976 -0.17 -24.88 -29.83
C THR A 976 0.46 -25.76 -28.74
N SER A 977 0.06 -25.56 -27.47
CA SER A 977 0.65 -26.19 -26.31
C SER A 977 0.20 -27.63 -26.13
N GLN A 978 1.16 -28.55 -26.15
CA GLN A 978 0.94 -29.96 -25.81
C GLN A 978 1.38 -30.22 -24.38
N TYR A 979 0.55 -30.91 -23.60
CA TYR A 979 0.80 -31.13 -22.18
C TYR A 979 0.57 -32.58 -21.76
N VAL A 980 1.15 -32.96 -20.63
CA VAL A 980 0.99 -34.26 -19.98
C VAL A 980 0.65 -34.05 -18.52
N ILE A 981 -0.40 -34.71 -18.05
CA ILE A 981 -0.75 -34.78 -16.63
C ILE A 981 -0.13 -36.05 -16.06
N ALA A 982 0.66 -35.92 -15.01
CA ALA A 982 1.30 -37.03 -14.34
C ALA A 982 0.23 -37.97 -13.78
N ILE A 983 0.08 -39.14 -14.39
CA ILE A 983 -0.70 -40.22 -13.81
C ILE A 983 0.16 -40.90 -12.74
N GLY A 984 0.02 -40.50 -11.49
CA GLY A 984 0.49 -41.31 -10.37
C GLY A 984 -0.18 -42.68 -10.46
N ILE A 985 0.58 -43.69 -10.91
CA ILE A 985 0.20 -45.09 -10.78
C ILE A 985 0.67 -45.48 -9.39
N THR A 986 -0.25 -45.52 -8.43
CA THR A 986 -0.05 -46.37 -7.26
C THR A 986 -0.19 -47.79 -7.77
N VAL A 987 0.93 -48.48 -8.03
CA VAL A 987 0.91 -49.92 -8.28
C VAL A 987 0.45 -50.57 -6.98
N PRO A 988 -0.70 -51.25 -6.92
CA PRO A 988 -1.03 -52.08 -5.78
C PRO A 988 0.07 -53.13 -5.67
N SER A 989 0.59 -53.36 -4.47
CA SER A 989 1.54 -54.44 -4.20
C SER A 989 1.10 -55.72 -4.94
N LEU A 990 1.90 -56.14 -5.93
CA LEU A 990 1.76 -57.46 -6.51
C LEU A 990 2.11 -58.45 -5.41
N ALA A 991 1.10 -59.12 -4.87
CA ALA A 991 1.30 -60.32 -4.09
C ALA A 991 2.10 -61.31 -4.96
N THR A 992 3.11 -61.90 -4.35
CA THR A 992 4.00 -62.86 -5.00
C THR A 992 3.23 -63.96 -5.70
N GLY A 993 3.47 -64.11 -7.00
CA GLY A 993 3.08 -65.27 -7.80
C GLY A 993 1.89 -65.03 -8.71
N GLN A 994 2.13 -64.50 -9.92
CA GLN A 994 1.62 -65.04 -11.20
C GLN A 994 2.43 -64.44 -12.35
N ALA A 995 2.91 -65.32 -13.23
CA ALA A 995 3.60 -64.96 -14.46
C ALA A 995 2.59 -64.47 -15.52
N ASN A 996 3.08 -63.60 -16.42
CA ASN A 996 2.43 -63.03 -17.60
C ASN A 996 1.39 -61.92 -17.36
N SER A 997 1.84 -60.68 -17.47
CA SER A 997 1.06 -59.60 -18.10
C SER A 997 2.00 -58.60 -18.77
N THR A 998 1.98 -58.61 -20.10
CA THR A 998 2.65 -57.68 -21.01
C THR A 998 2.14 -56.25 -20.79
N VAL A 999 3.02 -55.34 -20.33
CA VAL A 999 2.77 -53.90 -20.42
C VAL A 999 3.45 -53.37 -21.69
N SER A 1000 2.63 -53.02 -22.67
CA SER A 1000 3.05 -52.39 -23.92
C SER A 1000 3.49 -50.94 -23.66
N ARG A 1001 4.77 -50.66 -23.95
CA ARG A 1001 5.36 -49.38 -24.40
C ARG A 1001 4.92 -48.11 -23.66
N LEU A 1002 5.75 -47.67 -22.70
CA LEU A 1002 5.92 -46.25 -22.37
C LEU A 1002 7.40 -45.87 -22.53
N ALA A 1003 7.69 -44.87 -23.35
CA ALA A 1003 9.00 -44.24 -23.47
C ALA A 1003 9.10 -43.10 -22.45
N GLY A 1004 10.16 -43.09 -21.63
CA GLY A 1004 10.45 -42.00 -20.69
C GLY A 1004 11.36 -42.44 -19.53
N ALA A 1005 12.29 -41.57 -19.12
CA ALA A 1005 13.35 -41.85 -18.15
C ALA A 1005 12.83 -42.37 -16.80
N PHE A 1006 13.51 -43.37 -16.23
CA PHE A 1006 13.24 -43.88 -14.90
C PHE A 1006 14.47 -43.66 -14.01
N THR A 1007 14.25 -43.28 -12.75
CA THR A 1007 15.33 -43.09 -11.76
C THR A 1007 15.21 -44.16 -10.68
N PHE A 1008 16.24 -45.00 -10.54
CA PHE A 1008 16.45 -45.83 -9.35
C PHE A 1008 17.70 -45.34 -8.62
N GLY A 1009 17.50 -44.66 -7.48
CA GLY A 1009 18.62 -44.14 -6.67
C GLY A 1009 19.44 -43.06 -7.40
N THR A 1010 20.77 -43.08 -7.25
CA THR A 1010 21.67 -41.97 -7.65
C THR A 1010 22.18 -42.03 -9.10
N ASN A 1011 21.73 -42.98 -9.93
CA ASN A 1011 22.16 -43.07 -11.33
C ASN A 1011 21.06 -42.57 -12.28
N THR A 1012 21.44 -41.71 -13.22
CA THR A 1012 20.59 -41.23 -14.34
C THR A 1012 21.12 -41.78 -15.66
N GLY A 1013 20.24 -42.33 -16.49
CA GLY A 1013 20.55 -42.79 -17.85
C GLY A 1013 19.38 -42.50 -18.80
N ILE A 1014 19.69 -42.19 -20.06
CA ILE A 1014 18.73 -41.99 -21.15
C ILE A 1014 18.75 -43.25 -22.02
N TRP A 1015 17.58 -43.81 -22.31
CA TRP A 1015 17.44 -44.89 -23.29
C TRP A 1015 17.25 -44.25 -24.67
N ASP A 1016 18.30 -44.23 -25.51
CA ASP A 1016 18.14 -44.01 -26.94
C ASP A 1016 18.03 -45.37 -27.66
N GLY A 1017 17.07 -45.46 -28.57
CA GLY A 1017 16.71 -46.71 -29.20
C GLY A 1017 17.73 -47.10 -30.27
N ALA A 1018 18.55 -48.11 -29.99
CA ALA A 1018 19.17 -48.92 -31.05
C ALA A 1018 19.39 -50.38 -30.60
N ARG A 1019 18.44 -51.23 -31.02
CA ARG A 1019 18.56 -52.68 -31.34
C ARG A 1019 18.81 -53.70 -30.21
N CYS A 1020 17.85 -54.63 -30.15
CA CYS A 1020 17.91 -56.09 -29.98
C CYS A 1020 19.13 -56.81 -29.38
N ASP A 1021 18.76 -57.83 -28.59
CA ASP A 1021 19.44 -59.09 -28.27
C ASP A 1021 20.55 -59.07 -27.21
N GLN A 1022 20.16 -59.29 -25.94
CA GLN A 1022 20.30 -60.58 -25.23
C GLN A 1022 19.65 -60.53 -23.85
#